data_AF-A0A7D6ZDV7-F1
#
_entry.id   AF-A0A7D6ZDV7-F1
#
_cell.length_a   1.000
_cell.length_b   1.000
_cell.length_c   1.000
_cell.angle_alpha   90.00
_cell.angle_beta   90.00
_cell.angle_gamma   90.00
#
_symmetry.space_group_name_H-M   'P 1'
#
loop_
_entity.id
_entity.type
_entity.pdbx_description
1 polymer ?
#
loop_
_entity_poly.entity_id
_entity_poly.type
_entity_poly.pdbx_seq_one_letter_code
_entity_poly.pdbx_strand_id
1 'polypeptide(L)'
;MHSRAHDRRRLELLGADRLHIFVPAIMSVGLLFWLASELRELVRTSGESSRAKRAGIDGHTVARFTTGTTRPDSPARQGLRPRPVYLLTALTLGGGAVYVAIGSIANFFQEPGWVADIAWLLVVSLGVTAAASYYGVIAATVFARYPTPPPEIRRPLTDSLLTTRPVSDGDWQGRPSWKLGAGFMAATAFAALLSLVVAASPYVVDGFDRWVAEWFHNLSIPAWTRFTNFAFSTESVLALVVLVGLATLRCRALAVAYAAATGFGLLASVALRAGIDRPRPPAGPMAGALDSYPSGHVIQAVIIAGLVPLAVATLLHRRGLITPLTLVFGAVAAGAAFDRIAHGTHWPTDVLGGAAIGLALVLGGRWIIDSPRAHVACRGCLWSPVAHTHPHPPRGIVPLTTSAASTVRMLAHVSAAAVALTLAVLTLTVGVPSSGEGFVFGSAIERPVQLALAGMVSLGALIGWRWEAIGAVLIAFAATALGIFAAIEYEPKFAMILVAGAMVPSVLLWLSWQHRRTAWELLILAVVTLLLLGGAWVGANRVYAIYFGPTHPDSSAPTLAVDRVEWVWAGALRTDALTVTTRLAHGYEQASLRVSAADGSTTADSIPVAAGEHRIARLSIAGLRPATAYTYTVMVDGEPDSSRGTGHFTTPADGPYSFRVTAGACARVGSNGAVFDALAAEQPLFHLALGDLHYANIEATDAEPFFNAYDRVLTQPGQAAFYRSAPTAYIWDDHDYGPNDAGADAPGRTASRTAYGTTVPHYPFASTGGTINQAFTIGRVRFVLTDTRSAETGTTMLGAEQLEWLITELTQASRTHALVVWASSVPWIGGAEPGADSWAGHPDERARIADAIAAAGIRNLVMVAGDAHMVAIDDGANSDYSAVGGYGFPVLHAAALDRPGNVKGGPYSAGAFPGGGQYGLLDITDTGAQLTVTLTGKRWDGTVLTTYRYTVPGPAPTP
;
A
#
# COMPACT_ATOMS: atom_id res chain seq x y z
N MET A 1 -24.08 36.78 39.03
CA MET A 1 -22.84 36.47 38.29
C MET A 1 -22.45 35.02 38.54
N HIS A 2 -23.08 34.08 37.83
CA HIS A 2 -22.57 32.72 37.67
C HIS A 2 -21.89 32.70 36.31
N SER A 3 -20.60 32.40 36.28
CA SER A 3 -19.79 32.56 35.08
C SER A 3 -20.21 31.54 34.03
N ARG A 4 -20.44 32.03 32.80
CA ARG A 4 -20.67 31.22 31.59
C ARG A 4 -19.61 30.12 31.36
N ALA A 5 -18.47 30.19 32.05
CA ALA A 5 -17.43 29.17 32.03
C ALA A 5 -17.83 27.87 32.73
N HIS A 6 -18.68 27.93 33.77
CA HIS A 6 -19.06 26.73 34.51
C HIS A 6 -20.14 25.91 33.81
N ASP A 7 -21.06 26.57 33.09
CA ASP A 7 -22.04 25.90 32.22
C ASP A 7 -21.38 25.33 30.96
N ARG A 8 -20.36 26.00 30.38
CA ARG A 8 -19.56 25.43 29.29
C ARG A 8 -18.87 24.13 29.68
N ARG A 9 -18.23 24.09 30.86
CA ARG A 9 -17.58 22.86 31.35
C ARG A 9 -18.57 21.73 31.62
N ARG A 10 -19.79 22.06 32.07
CA ARG A 10 -20.85 21.06 32.31
C ARG A 10 -21.45 20.55 30.99
N LEU A 11 -21.54 21.41 29.97
CA LEU A 11 -21.96 21.06 28.61
C LEU A 11 -20.88 20.25 27.86
N GLU A 12 -19.60 20.53 28.06
CA GLU A 12 -18.48 19.73 27.53
C GLU A 12 -18.39 18.35 28.21
N LEU A 13 -18.60 18.27 29.53
CA LEU A 13 -18.65 17.00 30.28
C LEU A 13 -19.86 16.12 29.90
N LEU A 14 -20.97 16.73 29.48
CA LEU A 14 -22.16 16.03 28.98
C LEU A 14 -22.13 15.79 27.46
N GLY A 15 -21.05 16.20 26.78
CA GLY A 15 -20.89 16.00 25.34
C GLY A 15 -21.98 16.72 24.54
N ALA A 16 -22.17 18.02 24.73
CA ALA A 16 -23.04 18.84 23.88
C ALA A 16 -22.70 18.69 22.38
N ASP A 17 -21.42 18.56 22.04
CA ASP A 17 -20.96 18.27 20.67
C ASP A 17 -21.29 16.84 20.21
N ARG A 18 -21.54 15.91 21.15
CA ARG A 18 -21.95 14.51 20.89
C ARG A 18 -23.47 14.33 20.85
N LEU A 19 -24.24 15.25 21.42
CA LEU A 19 -25.70 15.28 21.25
C LEU A 19 -26.10 15.42 19.77
N HIS A 20 -25.27 16.08 18.95
CA HIS A 20 -25.43 16.18 17.50
C HIS A 20 -25.17 14.86 16.74
N ILE A 21 -24.37 13.94 17.30
CA ILE A 21 -24.18 12.57 16.78
C ILE A 21 -25.28 11.61 17.30
N PHE A 22 -25.77 11.88 18.51
CA PHE A 22 -26.78 11.06 19.18
C PHE A 22 -28.13 11.07 18.45
N VAL A 23 -28.51 12.20 17.84
CA VAL A 23 -29.78 12.33 17.13
C VAL A 23 -29.79 11.51 15.82
N PRO A 24 -28.80 11.61 14.90
CA PRO A 24 -28.69 10.70 13.75
C PRO A 24 -28.66 9.22 14.14
N ALA A 25 -27.92 8.87 15.19
CA ALA A 25 -27.85 7.49 15.67
C ALA A 25 -29.21 6.96 16.17
N ILE A 26 -29.96 7.75 16.94
CA ILE A 26 -31.34 7.42 17.35
C ILE A 26 -32.26 7.33 16.14
N MET A 27 -32.12 8.22 15.16
CA MET A 27 -32.94 8.23 13.95
C MET A 27 -32.65 7.02 13.05
N SER A 28 -31.39 6.60 12.89
CA SER A 28 -31.00 5.39 12.17
C SER A 28 -31.44 4.11 12.89
N VAL A 29 -31.36 4.09 14.23
CA VAL A 29 -31.93 3.01 15.05
C VAL A 29 -33.46 2.98 14.89
N GLY A 30 -34.13 4.12 14.93
CA GLY A 30 -35.57 4.26 14.67
C GLY A 30 -35.98 3.79 13.27
N LEU A 31 -35.17 4.10 12.25
CA LEU A 31 -35.35 3.63 10.87
C LEU A 31 -35.25 2.10 10.78
N LEU A 32 -34.26 1.50 11.46
CA LEU A 32 -34.05 0.05 11.49
C LEU A 32 -35.17 -0.67 12.23
N PHE A 33 -35.60 -0.14 13.39
CA PHE A 33 -36.75 -0.68 14.13
C PHE A 33 -38.05 -0.54 13.34
N TRP A 34 -38.27 0.59 12.68
CA TRP A 34 -39.41 0.82 11.82
C TRP A 34 -39.43 -0.15 10.64
N LEU A 35 -38.33 -0.27 9.90
CA LEU A 35 -38.21 -1.19 8.75
C LEU A 35 -38.36 -2.66 9.19
N ALA A 36 -37.72 -3.05 10.30
CA ALA A 36 -37.85 -4.39 10.86
C ALA A 36 -39.27 -4.68 11.34
N SER A 37 -39.97 -3.70 11.93
CA SER A 37 -41.36 -3.82 12.35
C SER A 37 -42.31 -3.97 11.15
N GLU A 38 -42.14 -3.16 10.11
CA GLU A 38 -42.93 -3.23 8.88
C GLU A 38 -42.69 -4.54 8.12
N LEU A 39 -41.43 -4.97 8.00
CA LEU A 39 -41.10 -6.28 7.42
C LEU A 39 -41.70 -7.42 8.25
N ARG A 40 -41.63 -7.33 9.59
CA ARG A 40 -42.22 -8.31 10.50
C ARG A 40 -43.73 -8.41 10.33
N GLU A 41 -44.44 -7.29 10.18
CA GLU A 41 -45.90 -7.31 9.98
C GLU A 41 -46.30 -7.74 8.57
N LEU A 42 -45.57 -7.29 7.54
CA LEU A 42 -45.74 -7.78 6.16
C LEU A 42 -45.56 -9.31 6.07
N VAL A 43 -44.67 -9.87 6.90
CA VAL A 43 -44.39 -11.31 7.02
C VAL A 43 -45.42 -12.04 7.87
N ARG A 44 -45.79 -11.57 9.08
CA ARG A 44 -46.79 -12.23 9.95
C ARG A 44 -48.14 -12.37 9.27
N THR A 45 -48.54 -11.36 8.52
CA THR A 45 -49.81 -11.33 7.77
C THR A 45 -49.84 -12.28 6.56
N SER A 46 -48.74 -12.95 6.23
CA SER A 46 -48.62 -13.92 5.13
C SER A 46 -48.68 -15.40 5.58
N GLY A 47 -48.65 -15.67 6.88
CA GLY A 47 -48.62 -17.03 7.45
C GLY A 47 -49.92 -17.83 7.27
N GLU A 48 -49.81 -19.16 7.21
CA GLU A 48 -50.95 -20.09 7.03
C GLU A 48 -52.01 -19.97 8.14
N SER A 49 -51.63 -19.72 9.39
CA SER A 49 -52.61 -19.57 10.49
C SER A 49 -53.43 -18.27 10.39
N SER A 50 -52.83 -17.19 9.86
CA SER A 50 -53.52 -15.93 9.56
C SER A 50 -54.41 -16.04 8.31
N ARG A 51 -54.08 -16.96 7.38
CA ARG A 51 -54.92 -17.34 6.24
C ARG A 51 -56.13 -18.17 6.68
N ALA A 52 -55.95 -19.16 7.56
CA ALA A 52 -57.02 -19.98 8.13
C ALA A 52 -58.02 -19.16 8.97
N LYS A 53 -57.54 -18.19 9.76
CA LYS A 53 -58.39 -17.30 10.56
C LYS A 53 -59.25 -16.35 9.71
N ARG A 54 -58.86 -16.06 8.46
CA ARG A 54 -59.61 -15.24 7.50
C ARG A 54 -60.60 -16.04 6.67
N ALA A 55 -60.27 -17.29 6.32
CA ALA A 55 -61.24 -18.24 5.77
C ALA A 55 -62.42 -18.51 6.73
N GLY A 56 -62.21 -18.36 8.05
CA GLY A 56 -63.29 -18.42 9.06
C GLY A 56 -64.12 -17.14 9.23
N ILE A 57 -63.68 -15.98 8.73
CA ILE A 57 -64.38 -14.69 8.83
C ILE A 57 -64.89 -14.31 7.42
N ASP A 58 -65.62 -15.23 6.80
CA ASP A 58 -66.06 -15.10 5.41
C ASP A 58 -67.41 -14.36 5.33
N GLY A 59 -67.44 -13.09 5.77
CA GLY A 59 -68.52 -12.14 5.45
C GLY A 59 -68.66 -11.92 3.92
N HIS A 60 -67.65 -12.34 3.15
CA HIS A 60 -67.69 -12.36 1.71
C HIS A 60 -68.49 -13.52 1.13
N THR A 61 -68.67 -14.65 1.81
CA THR A 61 -69.49 -15.75 1.29
C THR A 61 -70.98 -15.41 1.31
N VAL A 62 -71.42 -14.64 2.31
CA VAL A 62 -72.79 -14.10 2.38
C VAL A 62 -73.01 -13.01 1.31
N ALA A 63 -72.08 -12.08 1.13
CA ALA A 63 -72.16 -11.07 0.07
C ALA A 63 -72.16 -11.68 -1.35
N ARG A 64 -71.34 -12.72 -1.59
CA ARG A 64 -71.23 -13.46 -2.86
C ARG A 64 -72.53 -14.16 -3.28
N PHE A 65 -73.34 -14.61 -2.31
CA PHE A 65 -74.65 -15.22 -2.58
C PHE A 65 -75.70 -14.16 -2.96
N THR A 66 -75.64 -12.97 -2.35
CA THR A 66 -76.60 -11.88 -2.60
C THR A 66 -76.34 -11.05 -3.86
N THR A 67 -75.11 -10.94 -4.36
CA THR A 67 -74.78 -10.00 -5.47
C THR A 67 -74.59 -10.65 -6.85
N GLY A 68 -74.66 -11.98 -6.98
CA GLY A 68 -74.66 -12.66 -8.28
C GLY A 68 -73.43 -12.45 -9.18
N THR A 69 -72.29 -11.98 -8.64
CA THR A 69 -71.11 -11.67 -9.45
C THR A 69 -70.24 -12.91 -9.69
N THR A 70 -70.19 -13.37 -10.94
CA THR A 70 -69.29 -14.44 -11.41
C THR A 70 -67.82 -14.01 -11.43
N ARG A 71 -66.95 -14.94 -10.95
CA ARG A 71 -65.46 -15.05 -11.04
C ARG A 71 -64.60 -13.78 -11.29
N PRO A 72 -63.53 -13.53 -10.50
CA PRO A 72 -62.57 -12.49 -10.81
C PRO A 72 -61.57 -12.91 -11.92
N ASP A 73 -61.62 -12.21 -13.06
CA ASP A 73 -60.83 -12.46 -14.29
C ASP A 73 -59.30 -12.28 -14.27
N SER A 74 -58.59 -12.35 -13.13
CA SER A 74 -57.13 -12.59 -13.21
C SER A 74 -56.50 -13.07 -11.90
N PRO A 75 -55.42 -13.87 -11.96
CA PRO A 75 -54.62 -14.25 -10.79
C PRO A 75 -54.12 -13.05 -9.98
N ALA A 76 -53.96 -11.86 -10.57
CA ALA A 76 -53.57 -10.67 -9.82
C ALA A 76 -54.63 -10.23 -8.78
N ARG A 77 -55.91 -10.57 -9.00
CA ARG A 77 -57.03 -10.17 -8.13
C ARG A 77 -57.17 -11.05 -6.88
N GLN A 78 -56.84 -12.34 -6.97
CA GLN A 78 -56.97 -13.27 -5.84
C GLN A 78 -55.86 -13.10 -4.78
N GLY A 79 -54.83 -12.26 -5.04
CA GLY A 79 -53.73 -12.01 -4.11
C GLY A 79 -53.65 -10.61 -3.50
N LEU A 80 -54.68 -9.78 -3.65
CA LEU A 80 -54.70 -8.44 -3.05
C LEU A 80 -55.02 -8.53 -1.55
N ARG A 81 -54.31 -7.73 -0.74
CA ARG A 81 -54.57 -7.58 0.70
C ARG A 81 -55.87 -6.76 0.92
N PRO A 82 -56.47 -6.76 2.12
CA PRO A 82 -57.62 -5.91 2.41
C PRO A 82 -57.31 -4.43 2.20
N ARG A 83 -58.28 -3.66 1.67
CA ARG A 83 -58.14 -2.22 1.40
C ARG A 83 -57.53 -1.40 2.56
N PRO A 84 -57.89 -1.61 3.85
CA PRO A 84 -57.30 -0.88 4.96
C PRO A 84 -55.79 -1.12 5.15
N VAL A 85 -55.28 -2.29 4.76
CA VAL A 85 -53.84 -2.62 4.86
C VAL A 85 -53.05 -1.76 3.87
N TYR A 86 -53.56 -1.56 2.66
CA TYR A 86 -52.91 -0.69 1.68
C TYR A 86 -52.93 0.78 2.10
N LEU A 87 -53.99 1.24 2.77
CA LEU A 87 -54.02 2.58 3.36
C LEU A 87 -52.95 2.73 4.45
N LEU A 88 -52.86 1.77 5.36
CA LEU A 88 -51.88 1.79 6.44
C LEU A 88 -50.46 1.77 5.88
N THR A 89 -50.15 0.87 4.96
CA THR A 89 -48.83 0.78 4.30
C THR A 89 -48.50 2.04 3.50
N ALA A 90 -49.47 2.66 2.84
CA ALA A 90 -49.26 3.93 2.13
C ALA A 90 -48.92 5.08 3.10
N LEU A 91 -49.66 5.18 4.21
CA LEU A 91 -49.45 6.21 5.23
C LEU A 91 -48.12 6.00 5.97
N THR A 92 -47.76 4.76 6.31
CA THR A 92 -46.52 4.47 7.02
C THR A 92 -45.30 4.67 6.13
N LEU A 93 -45.28 4.09 4.93
CA LEU A 93 -44.15 4.25 4.00
C LEU A 93 -44.01 5.69 3.49
N GLY A 94 -45.13 6.36 3.21
CA GLY A 94 -45.13 7.76 2.79
C GLY A 94 -44.71 8.71 3.91
N GLY A 95 -45.27 8.56 5.11
CA GLY A 95 -44.91 9.36 6.28
C GLY A 95 -43.47 9.15 6.73
N GLY A 96 -43.01 7.89 6.73
CA GLY A 96 -41.62 7.54 7.03
C GLY A 96 -40.63 8.13 6.02
N ALA A 97 -40.94 8.05 4.73
CA ALA A 97 -40.12 8.64 3.68
C ALA A 97 -39.97 10.17 3.84
N VAL A 98 -41.08 10.88 4.09
CA VAL A 98 -41.06 12.35 4.31
C VAL A 98 -40.25 12.70 5.55
N TYR A 99 -40.47 12.00 6.66
CA TYR A 99 -39.77 12.23 7.92
C TYR A 99 -38.25 12.03 7.79
N VAL A 100 -37.83 10.96 7.10
CA VAL A 100 -36.42 10.62 6.89
C VAL A 100 -35.75 11.59 5.92
N ALA A 101 -36.40 11.96 4.81
CA ALA A 101 -35.87 12.97 3.89
C ALA A 101 -35.62 14.30 4.59
N ILE A 102 -36.61 14.82 5.32
CA ILE A 102 -36.51 16.12 6.00
C ILE A 102 -35.43 16.06 7.08
N GLY A 103 -35.42 15.02 7.91
CA GLY A 103 -34.42 14.86 8.97
C GLY A 103 -32.99 14.72 8.44
N SER A 104 -32.79 13.93 7.37
CA SER A 104 -31.47 13.74 6.75
C SER A 104 -30.96 15.00 6.06
N ILE A 105 -31.83 15.73 5.34
CA ILE A 105 -31.47 16.97 4.64
C ILE A 105 -31.19 18.10 5.65
N ALA A 106 -32.06 18.28 6.65
CA ALA A 106 -31.88 19.33 7.65
C ALA A 106 -30.60 19.15 8.48
N ASN A 107 -30.22 17.91 8.79
CA ASN A 107 -28.96 17.61 9.48
C ASN A 107 -27.72 17.82 8.61
N PHE A 108 -27.83 17.60 7.30
CA PHE A 108 -26.70 17.83 6.37
C PHE A 108 -26.32 19.31 6.25
N PHE A 109 -27.29 20.23 6.40
CA PHE A 109 -27.09 21.67 6.23
C PHE A 109 -26.79 22.44 7.53
N GLN A 110 -26.53 21.77 8.65
CA GLN A 110 -26.13 22.43 9.90
C GLN A 110 -24.58 22.54 9.95
N GLU A 111 -24.04 23.77 9.91
CA GLU A 111 -22.60 24.05 10.05
C GLU A 111 -22.21 24.55 11.47
N PRO A 112 -20.92 24.39 11.90
CA PRO A 112 -19.82 23.72 11.20
C PRO A 112 -19.27 22.47 11.94
N GLY A 113 -19.04 21.38 11.20
CA GLY A 113 -18.21 20.25 11.64
C GLY A 113 -18.68 18.85 11.22
N TRP A 114 -17.76 18.07 10.64
CA TRP A 114 -17.76 16.59 10.53
C TRP A 114 -18.84 15.88 9.67
N VAL A 115 -19.95 16.52 9.31
CA VAL A 115 -21.03 15.84 8.55
C VAL A 115 -20.78 15.81 7.04
N ALA A 116 -19.93 16.70 6.51
CA ALA A 116 -19.54 16.70 5.09
C ALA A 116 -18.81 15.41 4.67
N ASP A 117 -18.04 14.81 5.58
CA ASP A 117 -17.30 13.56 5.35
C ASP A 117 -18.20 12.31 5.35
N ILE A 118 -19.48 12.46 5.66
CA ILE A 118 -20.48 11.38 5.75
C ILE A 118 -21.60 11.55 4.71
N ALA A 119 -21.34 12.28 3.63
CA ALA A 119 -22.28 12.50 2.52
C ALA A 119 -22.86 11.19 1.94
N TRP A 120 -22.14 10.07 2.04
CA TRP A 120 -22.62 8.77 1.60
C TRP A 120 -23.82 8.26 2.43
N LEU A 121 -23.93 8.60 3.73
CA LEU A 121 -25.11 8.24 4.55
C LEU A 121 -26.36 9.01 4.11
N LEU A 122 -26.20 10.26 3.63
CA LEU A 122 -27.29 11.01 3.02
C LEU A 122 -27.75 10.32 1.75
N VAL A 123 -26.83 9.89 0.88
CA VAL A 123 -27.16 9.15 -0.36
C VAL A 123 -27.92 7.85 -0.05
N VAL A 124 -27.46 7.07 0.94
CA VAL A 124 -28.14 5.84 1.38
C VAL A 124 -29.54 6.14 1.92
N SER A 125 -29.67 7.16 2.78
CA SER A 125 -30.95 7.54 3.40
C SER A 125 -31.97 8.04 2.35
N LEU A 126 -31.52 8.81 1.36
CA LEU A 126 -32.33 9.25 0.24
C LEU A 126 -32.71 8.08 -0.68
N GLY A 127 -31.82 7.10 -0.88
CA GLY A 127 -32.10 5.87 -1.61
C GLY A 127 -33.20 5.03 -0.94
N VAL A 128 -33.13 4.85 0.38
CA VAL A 128 -34.17 4.17 1.17
C VAL A 128 -35.49 4.94 1.10
N THR A 129 -35.43 6.27 1.19
CA THR A 129 -36.59 7.15 1.07
C THR A 129 -37.27 7.02 -0.30
N ALA A 130 -36.49 6.98 -1.37
CA ALA A 130 -37.01 6.82 -2.73
C ALA A 130 -37.72 5.46 -2.89
N ALA A 131 -37.14 4.39 -2.36
CA ALA A 131 -37.76 3.06 -2.38
C ALA A 131 -39.06 3.00 -1.56
N ALA A 132 -39.06 3.55 -0.34
CA ALA A 132 -40.25 3.63 0.51
C ALA A 132 -41.35 4.47 -0.14
N SER A 133 -41.00 5.62 -0.72
CA SER A 133 -41.94 6.48 -1.46
C SER A 133 -42.55 5.75 -2.65
N TYR A 134 -41.75 5.05 -3.44
CA TYR A 134 -42.21 4.27 -4.59
C TYR A 134 -43.24 3.20 -4.18
N TYR A 135 -42.95 2.39 -3.15
CA TYR A 135 -43.88 1.37 -2.68
C TYR A 135 -45.09 1.95 -1.93
N GLY A 136 -44.94 3.08 -1.26
CA GLY A 136 -46.03 3.84 -0.65
C GLY A 136 -47.03 4.37 -1.69
N VAL A 137 -46.53 4.93 -2.80
CA VAL A 137 -47.35 5.38 -3.93
C VAL A 137 -48.09 4.20 -4.58
N ILE A 138 -47.42 3.06 -4.76
CA ILE A 138 -48.07 1.84 -5.26
C ILE A 138 -49.20 1.42 -4.32
N ALA A 139 -48.96 1.36 -3.00
CA ALA A 139 -49.96 1.02 -2.01
C ALA A 139 -51.14 2.01 -2.01
N ALA A 140 -50.87 3.32 -2.09
CA ALA A 140 -51.88 4.37 -2.18
C ALA A 140 -52.72 4.24 -3.46
N THR A 141 -52.08 3.92 -4.57
CA THR A 141 -52.75 3.73 -5.86
C THR A 141 -53.66 2.50 -5.83
N VAL A 142 -53.21 1.40 -5.23
CA VAL A 142 -54.04 0.21 -5.00
C VAL A 142 -55.20 0.52 -4.06
N PHE A 143 -54.97 1.30 -3.00
CA PHE A 143 -56.03 1.74 -2.08
C PHE A 143 -57.09 2.60 -2.77
N ALA A 144 -56.67 3.57 -3.57
CA ALA A 144 -57.54 4.50 -4.28
C ALA A 144 -58.36 3.83 -5.39
N ARG A 145 -57.75 2.86 -6.09
CA ARG A 145 -58.37 2.12 -7.20
C ARG A 145 -58.83 0.73 -6.80
N TYR A 146 -59.01 0.46 -5.51
CA TYR A 146 -59.40 -0.86 -5.00
C TYR A 146 -60.79 -1.27 -5.48
N PRO A 147 -61.02 -2.51 -5.96
CA PRO A 147 -60.10 -3.65 -6.05
C PRO A 147 -59.39 -3.80 -7.42
N THR A 148 -59.46 -2.80 -8.29
CA THR A 148 -58.98 -2.83 -9.69
C THR A 148 -57.83 -1.84 -9.92
N PRO A 149 -56.60 -2.13 -9.43
CA PRO A 149 -55.46 -1.26 -9.67
C PRO A 149 -55.11 -1.15 -11.17
N PRO A 150 -54.52 -0.03 -11.61
CA PRO A 150 -54.11 0.19 -13.00
C PRO A 150 -53.15 -0.91 -13.50
N PRO A 151 -53.18 -1.25 -14.80
CA PRO A 151 -52.32 -2.29 -15.36
C PRO A 151 -50.82 -1.96 -15.25
N GLU A 152 -50.43 -0.68 -15.24
CA GLU A 152 -49.02 -0.27 -15.14
C GLU A 152 -48.37 -0.73 -13.82
N ILE A 153 -49.13 -0.82 -12.73
CA ILE A 153 -48.60 -1.18 -11.40
C ILE A 153 -48.69 -2.69 -11.09
N ARG A 154 -49.15 -3.52 -12.03
CA ARG A 154 -49.33 -4.97 -11.81
C ARG A 154 -48.02 -5.71 -11.54
N ARG A 155 -46.99 -5.48 -12.36
CA ARG A 155 -45.65 -6.08 -12.18
C ARG A 155 -45.03 -5.74 -10.82
N PRO A 156 -44.93 -4.46 -10.43
CA PRO A 156 -44.38 -4.12 -9.11
C PRO A 156 -45.27 -4.61 -7.94
N LEU A 157 -46.58 -4.78 -8.14
CA LEU A 157 -47.45 -5.44 -7.15
C LEU A 157 -47.11 -6.92 -6.97
N THR A 158 -46.94 -7.65 -8.06
CA THR A 158 -46.73 -9.10 -8.04
C THR A 158 -45.33 -9.46 -7.53
N ASP A 159 -44.33 -8.63 -7.81
CA ASP A 159 -42.93 -8.89 -7.48
C ASP A 159 -42.51 -8.35 -6.09
N SER A 160 -43.39 -7.64 -5.39
CA SER A 160 -43.17 -7.11 -4.03
C SER A 160 -43.93 -7.89 -2.94
N LEU A 161 -43.70 -7.51 -1.67
CA LEU A 161 -44.40 -8.06 -0.50
C LEU A 161 -45.85 -7.56 -0.34
N LEU A 162 -46.27 -6.62 -1.19
CA LEU A 162 -47.57 -5.94 -1.13
C LEU A 162 -48.75 -6.84 -1.55
N THR A 163 -48.52 -8.05 -2.06
CA THR A 163 -49.56 -9.00 -2.45
C THR A 163 -49.37 -10.37 -1.77
N THR A 164 -50.48 -11.05 -1.45
CA THR A 164 -50.54 -12.43 -0.98
C THR A 164 -50.97 -13.33 -2.14
N ARG A 165 -50.06 -13.63 -3.06
CA ARG A 165 -50.32 -14.29 -4.35
C ARG A 165 -51.30 -15.49 -4.30
N PRO A 166 -52.14 -15.70 -5.33
CA PRO A 166 -52.94 -16.91 -5.47
C PRO A 166 -52.20 -18.00 -6.24
N VAL A 167 -52.58 -19.25 -5.96
CA VAL A 167 -51.94 -20.47 -6.47
C VAL A 167 -52.89 -21.17 -7.45
N SER A 168 -52.48 -21.22 -8.72
CA SER A 168 -52.86 -22.24 -9.72
C SER A 168 -52.00 -21.96 -10.97
N ASP A 169 -51.27 -22.87 -11.61
CA ASP A 169 -51.14 -24.32 -11.51
C ASP A 169 -49.65 -24.69 -11.58
N GLY A 170 -49.26 -25.74 -10.86
CA GLY A 170 -47.92 -26.36 -10.92
C GLY A 170 -46.93 -25.81 -9.88
N ASP A 171 -46.66 -26.64 -8.86
CA ASP A 171 -45.76 -26.46 -7.70
C ASP A 171 -44.27 -26.14 -7.98
N TRP A 172 -43.93 -25.46 -9.07
CA TRP A 172 -42.56 -25.41 -9.61
C TRP A 172 -41.73 -24.17 -9.25
N GLN A 173 -42.11 -23.40 -8.23
CA GLN A 173 -41.39 -22.19 -7.81
C GLN A 173 -41.33 -22.00 -6.28
N GLY A 174 -40.91 -23.04 -5.54
CA GLY A 174 -40.64 -22.90 -4.11
C GLY A 174 -39.72 -21.72 -3.84
N ARG A 175 -40.15 -20.76 -2.99
CA ARG A 175 -39.25 -19.70 -2.53
C ARG A 175 -38.25 -20.32 -1.55
N PRO A 176 -36.97 -19.90 -1.57
CA PRO A 176 -36.03 -20.32 -0.54
C PRO A 176 -36.59 -20.01 0.85
N SER A 177 -36.22 -20.81 1.84
CA SER A 177 -36.73 -20.70 3.21
C SER A 177 -36.70 -19.25 3.69
N TRP A 178 -37.85 -18.72 4.10
CA TRP A 178 -37.94 -17.36 4.65
C TRP A 178 -37.03 -17.20 5.88
N LYS A 179 -36.72 -18.30 6.59
CA LYS A 179 -35.78 -18.33 7.71
C LYS A 179 -34.35 -17.99 7.26
N LEU A 180 -33.94 -18.44 6.07
CA LEU A 180 -32.62 -18.10 5.50
C LEU A 180 -32.57 -16.63 5.06
N GLY A 181 -33.64 -16.13 4.45
CA GLY A 181 -33.74 -14.72 4.08
C GLY A 181 -33.72 -13.80 5.30
N ALA A 182 -34.47 -14.13 6.35
CA ALA A 182 -34.46 -13.40 7.62
C ALA A 182 -33.10 -13.50 8.32
N GLY A 183 -32.47 -14.68 8.30
CA GLY A 183 -31.13 -14.89 8.85
C GLY A 183 -30.05 -14.07 8.12
N PHE A 184 -30.10 -14.02 6.79
CA PHE A 184 -29.22 -13.17 5.98
C PHE A 184 -29.36 -11.69 6.37
N MET A 185 -30.59 -11.17 6.39
CA MET A 185 -30.86 -9.78 6.76
C MET A 185 -30.41 -9.47 8.19
N ALA A 186 -30.64 -10.38 9.14
CA ALA A 186 -30.20 -10.22 10.52
C ALA A 186 -28.67 -10.21 10.65
N ALA A 187 -27.97 -11.12 9.96
CA ALA A 187 -26.51 -11.18 9.97
C ALA A 187 -25.89 -9.95 9.30
N THR A 188 -26.46 -9.48 8.18
CA THR A 188 -26.02 -8.23 7.52
C THR A 188 -26.26 -7.02 8.40
N ALA A 189 -27.43 -6.90 9.05
CA ALA A 189 -27.72 -5.81 9.96
C ALA A 189 -26.78 -5.82 11.17
N PHE A 190 -26.50 -6.99 11.74
CA PHE A 190 -25.56 -7.15 12.84
C PHE A 190 -24.13 -6.77 12.42
N ALA A 191 -23.65 -7.24 11.26
CA ALA A 191 -22.35 -6.88 10.72
C ALA A 191 -22.21 -5.37 10.47
N ALA A 192 -23.23 -4.75 9.86
CA ALA A 192 -23.23 -3.31 9.59
C ALA A 192 -23.23 -2.49 10.88
N LEU A 193 -24.05 -2.88 11.86
CA LEU A 193 -24.13 -2.20 13.15
C LEU A 193 -22.81 -2.33 13.93
N LEU A 194 -22.20 -3.52 13.94
CA LEU A 194 -20.91 -3.72 14.61
C LEU A 194 -19.80 -2.90 13.93
N SER A 195 -19.73 -2.90 12.59
CA SER A 195 -18.78 -2.06 11.85
C SER A 195 -18.96 -0.57 12.16
N LEU A 196 -20.21 -0.11 12.23
CA LEU A 196 -20.51 1.28 12.60
C LEU A 196 -20.08 1.59 14.03
N VAL A 197 -20.32 0.68 14.98
CA VAL A 197 -19.92 0.85 16.38
C VAL A 197 -18.40 0.91 16.52
N VAL A 198 -17.67 0.01 15.85
CA VAL A 198 -16.19 0.00 15.86
C VAL A 198 -15.64 1.28 15.23
N ALA A 199 -16.21 1.74 14.11
CA ALA A 199 -15.76 2.94 13.42
C ALA A 199 -16.08 4.24 14.21
N ALA A 200 -17.30 4.37 14.71
CA ALA A 200 -17.78 5.61 15.33
C ALA A 200 -17.38 5.73 16.81
N SER A 201 -17.08 4.62 17.49
CA SER A 201 -16.84 4.62 18.93
C SER A 201 -15.80 3.58 19.37
N PRO A 202 -14.53 3.73 18.93
CA PRO A 202 -13.46 2.80 19.29
C PRO A 202 -13.27 2.66 20.81
N TYR A 203 -13.48 3.74 21.58
CA TYR A 203 -13.37 3.73 23.04
C TYR A 203 -14.44 2.86 23.74
N VAL A 204 -15.61 2.69 23.14
CA VAL A 204 -16.70 1.87 23.72
C VAL A 204 -16.39 0.38 23.55
N VAL A 205 -15.78 0.00 22.43
CA VAL A 205 -15.40 -1.40 22.17
C VAL A 205 -14.08 -1.76 22.85
N ASP A 206 -13.16 -0.82 23.04
CA ASP A 206 -11.85 -1.05 23.66
C ASP A 206 -11.93 -1.67 25.06
N GLY A 207 -12.86 -1.19 25.91
CA GLY A 207 -13.09 -1.80 27.23
C GLY A 207 -13.59 -3.24 27.17
N PHE A 208 -14.49 -3.54 26.24
CA PHE A 208 -14.98 -4.91 26.00
C PHE A 208 -13.87 -5.80 25.42
N ASP A 209 -13.14 -5.29 24.43
CA ASP A 209 -12.10 -6.04 23.72
C ASP A 209 -10.93 -6.40 24.63
N ARG A 210 -10.48 -5.48 25.48
CA ARG A 210 -9.42 -5.77 26.47
C ARG A 210 -9.88 -6.82 27.47
N TRP A 211 -11.06 -6.65 28.04
CA TRP A 211 -11.61 -7.62 29.00
C TRP A 211 -11.74 -9.03 28.42
N VAL A 212 -12.25 -9.14 27.18
CA VAL A 212 -12.39 -10.43 26.51
C VAL A 212 -11.02 -10.99 26.10
N ALA A 213 -10.12 -10.16 25.55
CA ALA A 213 -8.80 -10.60 25.09
C ALA A 213 -7.93 -11.14 26.24
N GLU A 214 -7.96 -10.50 27.41
CA GLU A 214 -7.26 -10.97 28.62
C GLU A 214 -7.69 -12.39 29.02
N TRP A 215 -8.98 -12.70 28.89
CA TRP A 215 -9.49 -14.04 29.19
C TRP A 215 -8.94 -15.11 28.24
N PHE A 216 -8.69 -14.75 26.97
CA PHE A 216 -8.15 -15.66 25.96
C PHE A 216 -6.62 -15.77 25.95
N HIS A 217 -5.91 -14.78 26.50
CA HIS A 217 -4.44 -14.68 26.42
C HIS A 217 -3.71 -15.91 27.00
N ASN A 218 -4.30 -16.56 28.01
CA ASN A 218 -3.73 -17.74 28.67
C ASN A 218 -4.10 -19.08 28.01
N LEU A 219 -4.80 -19.08 26.87
CA LEU A 219 -5.38 -20.29 26.28
C LEU A 219 -4.80 -20.65 24.91
N SER A 220 -3.64 -20.10 24.52
CA SER A 220 -3.00 -20.43 23.23
C SER A 220 -2.49 -21.88 23.22
N ILE A 221 -2.78 -22.61 22.14
CA ILE A 221 -2.36 -24.01 21.95
C ILE A 221 -1.51 -24.10 20.67
N PRO A 222 -0.16 -24.17 20.75
CA PRO A 222 0.72 -24.06 19.58
C PRO A 222 0.45 -25.08 18.46
N ALA A 223 -0.01 -26.29 18.81
CA ALA A 223 -0.40 -27.29 17.83
C ALA A 223 -1.66 -26.89 17.04
N TRP A 224 -2.63 -26.25 17.72
CA TRP A 224 -3.85 -25.73 17.10
C TRP A 224 -3.57 -24.51 16.23
N THR A 225 -2.65 -23.63 16.64
CA THR A 225 -2.17 -22.50 15.84
C THR A 225 -1.57 -22.98 14.52
N ARG A 226 -0.67 -23.98 14.57
CA ARG A 226 -0.05 -24.56 13.38
C ARG A 226 -1.08 -25.20 12.45
N PHE A 227 -2.03 -25.94 13.01
CA PHE A 227 -3.12 -26.54 12.25
C PHE A 227 -4.00 -25.49 11.56
N THR A 228 -4.44 -24.46 12.29
CA THR A 228 -5.30 -23.41 11.72
C THR A 228 -4.55 -22.60 10.66
N ASN A 229 -3.28 -22.27 10.88
CA ASN A 229 -2.45 -21.61 9.87
C ASN A 229 -2.28 -22.47 8.60
N PHE A 230 -2.07 -23.78 8.74
CA PHE A 230 -2.03 -24.69 7.59
C PHE A 230 -3.39 -24.82 6.89
N ALA A 231 -4.48 -24.98 7.64
CA ALA A 231 -5.83 -25.16 7.09
C ALA A 231 -6.31 -23.94 6.28
N PHE A 232 -5.78 -22.76 6.57
CA PHE A 232 -6.05 -21.51 5.84
C PHE A 232 -4.84 -21.02 5.03
N SER A 233 -3.82 -21.86 4.80
CA SER A 233 -2.69 -21.51 3.96
C SER A 233 -3.12 -21.34 2.50
N THR A 234 -2.30 -20.63 1.72
CA THR A 234 -2.54 -20.41 0.29
C THR A 234 -2.76 -21.73 -0.46
N GLU A 235 -1.98 -22.76 -0.15
CA GLU A 235 -2.09 -24.10 -0.75
C GLU A 235 -3.43 -24.77 -0.42
N SER A 236 -3.86 -24.71 0.85
CA SER A 236 -5.14 -25.25 1.30
C SER A 236 -6.32 -24.52 0.65
N VAL A 237 -6.22 -23.20 0.51
CA VAL A 237 -7.22 -22.37 -0.18
C VAL A 237 -7.29 -22.71 -1.66
N LEU A 238 -6.15 -22.91 -2.34
CA LEU A 238 -6.10 -23.34 -3.73
C LEU A 238 -6.74 -24.72 -3.92
N ALA A 239 -6.45 -25.68 -3.03
CA ALA A 239 -7.08 -27.00 -3.06
C ALA A 239 -8.61 -26.90 -2.88
N LEU A 240 -9.06 -25.98 -2.03
CA LEU A 240 -10.48 -25.71 -1.83
C LEU A 240 -11.15 -25.07 -3.04
N VAL A 241 -10.46 -24.14 -3.71
CA VAL A 241 -10.89 -23.53 -4.97
C VAL A 241 -11.02 -24.60 -6.06
N VAL A 242 -10.07 -25.54 -6.16
CA VAL A 242 -10.17 -26.68 -7.07
C VAL A 242 -11.38 -27.55 -6.73
N LEU A 243 -11.61 -27.86 -5.45
CA LEU A 243 -12.76 -28.64 -5.00
C LEU A 243 -14.10 -27.96 -5.35
N VAL A 244 -14.22 -26.65 -5.10
CA VAL A 244 -15.38 -25.86 -5.50
C VAL A 244 -15.51 -25.83 -7.02
N GLY A 245 -14.40 -25.65 -7.73
CA GLY A 245 -14.28 -25.71 -9.20
C GLY A 245 -14.86 -27.01 -9.76
N LEU A 246 -14.47 -28.16 -9.21
CA LEU A 246 -15.03 -29.46 -9.55
C LEU A 246 -16.53 -29.54 -9.23
N ALA A 247 -16.97 -28.98 -8.10
CA ALA A 247 -18.38 -28.94 -7.74
C ALA A 247 -19.23 -28.09 -8.70
N THR A 248 -18.63 -27.07 -9.35
CA THR A 248 -19.30 -26.26 -10.39
C THR A 248 -19.69 -27.08 -11.63
N LEU A 249 -18.95 -28.15 -11.93
CA LEU A 249 -19.26 -29.08 -13.03
C LEU A 249 -20.60 -29.78 -12.80
N ARG A 250 -21.02 -29.90 -11.53
CA ARG A 250 -22.28 -30.51 -11.13
C ARG A 250 -23.35 -29.47 -10.80
N CYS A 251 -23.02 -28.32 -10.21
CA CYS A 251 -24.00 -27.30 -9.81
C CYS A 251 -23.51 -25.86 -10.05
N ARG A 252 -24.18 -25.13 -10.96
CA ARG A 252 -23.86 -23.73 -11.28
C ARG A 252 -24.24 -22.75 -10.16
N ALA A 253 -25.34 -23.00 -9.45
CA ALA A 253 -25.77 -22.14 -8.35
C ALA A 253 -24.76 -22.12 -7.20
N LEU A 254 -24.14 -23.27 -6.92
CA LEU A 254 -23.08 -23.40 -5.93
C LEU A 254 -21.83 -22.59 -6.33
N ALA A 255 -21.48 -22.60 -7.62
CA ALA A 255 -20.38 -21.79 -8.16
C ALA A 255 -20.61 -20.31 -7.92
N VAL A 256 -21.81 -19.82 -8.26
CA VAL A 256 -22.20 -18.42 -8.09
C VAL A 256 -22.23 -18.04 -6.61
N ALA A 257 -22.80 -18.89 -5.75
CA ALA A 257 -22.85 -18.66 -4.32
C ALA A 257 -21.46 -18.56 -3.68
N TYR A 258 -20.52 -19.44 -4.08
CA TYR A 258 -19.16 -19.43 -3.57
C TYR A 258 -18.35 -18.23 -4.07
N ALA A 259 -18.46 -17.92 -5.37
CA ALA A 259 -17.80 -16.77 -5.97
C ALA A 259 -18.32 -15.46 -5.36
N ALA A 260 -19.63 -15.33 -5.19
CA ALA A 260 -20.25 -14.16 -4.57
C ALA A 260 -19.82 -14.03 -3.10
N ALA A 261 -19.91 -15.09 -2.30
CA ALA A 261 -19.52 -15.05 -0.89
C ALA A 261 -18.03 -14.66 -0.74
N THR A 262 -17.15 -15.25 -1.54
CA THR A 262 -15.71 -14.96 -1.48
C THR A 262 -15.41 -13.53 -1.95
N GLY A 263 -15.98 -13.11 -3.08
CA GLY A 263 -15.76 -11.77 -3.64
C GLY A 263 -16.30 -10.65 -2.75
N PHE A 264 -17.53 -10.77 -2.24
CA PHE A 264 -18.08 -9.80 -1.30
C PHE A 264 -17.38 -9.84 0.06
N GLY A 265 -16.89 -11.00 0.50
CA GLY A 265 -16.07 -11.11 1.71
C GLY A 265 -14.75 -10.37 1.60
N LEU A 266 -14.05 -10.52 0.47
CA LEU A 266 -12.82 -9.79 0.17
C LEU A 266 -13.08 -8.29 0.07
N LEU A 267 -14.12 -7.88 -0.67
CA LEU A 267 -14.49 -6.49 -0.82
C LEU A 267 -14.81 -5.84 0.53
N ALA A 268 -15.60 -6.52 1.37
CA ALA A 268 -15.91 -6.04 2.71
C ALA A 268 -14.66 -5.92 3.58
N SER A 269 -13.75 -6.91 3.53
CA SER A 269 -12.49 -6.85 4.27
C SER A 269 -11.61 -5.67 3.85
N VAL A 270 -11.44 -5.44 2.54
CA VAL A 270 -10.61 -4.35 2.02
C VAL A 270 -11.24 -2.98 2.30
N ALA A 271 -12.53 -2.82 1.99
CA ALA A 271 -13.23 -1.55 2.16
C ALA A 271 -13.29 -1.11 3.63
N LEU A 272 -13.55 -2.04 4.55
CA LEU A 272 -13.61 -1.72 5.98
C LEU A 272 -12.23 -1.47 6.58
N ARG A 273 -11.17 -2.18 6.15
CA ARG A 273 -9.79 -1.86 6.58
C ARG A 273 -9.33 -0.49 6.11
N ALA A 274 -9.70 -0.11 4.89
CA ALA A 274 -9.35 1.21 4.35
C ALA A 274 -10.18 2.35 4.97
N GLY A 275 -11.35 2.04 5.52
CA GLY A 275 -12.27 3.03 6.12
C GLY A 275 -12.25 3.10 7.65
N ILE A 276 -11.59 2.15 8.33
CA ILE A 276 -11.56 2.04 9.79
C ILE A 276 -10.10 1.87 10.23
N ASP A 277 -9.48 2.99 10.60
CA ASP A 277 -8.13 3.01 11.17
C ASP A 277 -8.16 2.42 12.58
N ARG A 278 -7.83 1.13 12.68
CA ARG A 278 -7.87 0.40 13.94
C ARG A 278 -6.53 -0.27 14.26
N PRO A 279 -5.85 0.14 15.33
CA PRO A 279 -4.59 -0.48 15.73
C PRO A 279 -4.80 -1.93 16.16
N ARG A 280 -3.82 -2.78 15.82
CA ARG A 280 -3.72 -4.16 16.31
C ARG A 280 -3.48 -4.21 17.83
N PRO A 281 -3.75 -5.33 18.50
CA PRO A 281 -3.42 -5.48 19.92
C PRO A 281 -1.92 -5.25 20.19
N PRO A 282 -1.56 -4.42 21.20
CA PRO A 282 -0.19 -3.93 21.40
C PRO A 282 0.78 -5.01 21.90
N ALA A 283 0.29 -6.09 22.51
CA ALA A 283 1.10 -7.21 22.98
C ALA A 283 1.22 -8.34 21.93
N GLY A 284 0.64 -8.15 20.74
CA GLY A 284 0.60 -9.15 19.68
C GLY A 284 1.77 -9.05 18.70
N PRO A 285 1.96 -10.06 17.84
CA PRO A 285 3.05 -10.11 16.86
C PRO A 285 2.93 -9.05 15.74
N MET A 286 1.79 -8.36 15.64
CA MET A 286 1.52 -7.31 14.65
C MET A 286 1.30 -5.95 15.32
N ALA A 287 1.85 -5.74 16.51
CA ALA A 287 1.76 -4.47 17.22
C ALA A 287 2.27 -3.31 16.35
N GLY A 288 1.52 -2.21 16.31
CA GLY A 288 1.84 -1.03 15.49
C GLY A 288 1.15 -0.97 14.13
N ALA A 289 0.58 -2.07 13.61
CA ALA A 289 -0.21 -2.03 12.37
C ALA A 289 -1.64 -1.46 12.61
N LEU A 290 -2.20 -0.78 11.60
CA LEU A 290 -3.48 -0.05 11.68
C LEU A 290 -4.68 -0.74 10.97
N ASP A 291 -4.53 -2.00 10.54
CA ASP A 291 -5.49 -2.71 9.69
C ASP A 291 -6.29 -3.81 10.43
N SER A 292 -6.63 -3.59 11.71
CA SER A 292 -7.17 -4.65 12.59
C SER A 292 -8.59 -5.13 12.24
N TYR A 293 -9.49 -4.23 11.80
CA TYR A 293 -10.91 -4.55 11.57
C TYR A 293 -11.29 -4.63 10.08
N PRO A 294 -12.09 -5.61 9.63
CA PRO A 294 -12.47 -6.86 10.32
C PRO A 294 -11.41 -7.96 10.11
N SER A 295 -11.52 -9.06 10.85
CA SER A 295 -10.63 -10.20 10.64
C SER A 295 -10.97 -10.96 9.34
N GLY A 296 -10.15 -10.76 8.31
CA GLY A 296 -10.28 -11.43 7.01
C GLY A 296 -10.16 -12.96 7.11
N HIS A 297 -9.27 -13.45 7.99
CA HIS A 297 -9.12 -14.88 8.28
C HIS A 297 -10.43 -15.49 8.79
N VAL A 298 -11.15 -14.78 9.67
CA VAL A 298 -12.42 -15.28 10.22
C VAL A 298 -13.55 -15.20 9.19
N ILE A 299 -13.60 -14.15 8.35
CA ILE A 299 -14.54 -14.09 7.21
C ILE A 299 -14.38 -15.33 6.33
N GLN A 300 -13.14 -15.65 5.97
CA GLN A 300 -12.82 -16.80 5.13
C GLN A 300 -13.17 -18.13 5.83
N ALA A 301 -12.79 -18.29 7.10
CA ALA A 301 -13.09 -19.50 7.86
C ALA A 301 -14.59 -19.80 7.93
N VAL A 302 -15.43 -18.78 8.15
CA VAL A 302 -16.89 -18.92 8.17
C VAL A 302 -17.45 -19.27 6.79
N ILE A 303 -16.95 -18.65 5.71
CA ILE A 303 -17.35 -18.98 4.32
C ILE A 303 -17.03 -20.44 4.00
N ILE A 304 -15.80 -20.89 4.33
CA ILE A 304 -15.35 -22.28 4.15
C ILE A 304 -16.27 -23.23 4.92
N ALA A 305 -16.53 -22.95 6.19
CA ALA A 305 -17.40 -23.77 7.02
C ALA A 305 -18.85 -23.85 6.53
N GLY A 306 -19.35 -22.77 5.90
CA GLY A 306 -20.70 -22.70 5.41
C GLY A 306 -20.94 -23.36 4.04
N LEU A 307 -19.95 -23.27 3.14
CA LEU A 307 -20.12 -23.59 1.72
C LEU A 307 -19.36 -24.85 1.26
N VAL A 308 -18.23 -25.22 1.87
CA VAL A 308 -17.48 -26.44 1.51
C VAL A 308 -18.29 -27.71 1.76
N PRO A 309 -19.02 -27.85 2.89
CA PRO A 309 -19.95 -28.97 3.09
C PRO A 309 -20.94 -29.14 1.93
N LEU A 310 -21.40 -28.04 1.34
CA LEU A 310 -22.32 -28.05 0.20
C LEU A 310 -21.62 -28.53 -1.07
N ALA A 311 -20.37 -28.12 -1.30
CA ALA A 311 -19.56 -28.57 -2.43
C ALA A 311 -19.26 -30.08 -2.36
N VAL A 312 -18.82 -30.57 -1.20
CA VAL A 312 -18.54 -32.00 -0.98
C VAL A 312 -19.81 -32.84 -1.15
N ALA A 313 -20.93 -32.41 -0.54
CA ALA A 313 -22.20 -33.10 -0.71
C ALA A 313 -22.62 -33.16 -2.18
N THR A 314 -22.44 -32.07 -2.93
CA THR A 314 -22.76 -31.97 -4.36
C THR A 314 -21.90 -32.90 -5.23
N LEU A 315 -20.61 -33.00 -4.94
CA LEU A 315 -19.68 -33.87 -5.66
C LEU A 315 -19.96 -35.36 -5.41
N LEU A 316 -20.28 -35.70 -4.16
CA LEU A 316 -20.53 -37.06 -3.74
C LEU A 316 -22.00 -37.48 -3.87
N HIS A 317 -22.87 -36.59 -4.34
CA HIS A 317 -24.33 -36.78 -4.41
C HIS A 317 -24.99 -37.24 -3.08
N ARG A 318 -24.46 -36.78 -1.93
CA ARG A 318 -24.91 -37.21 -0.59
C ARG A 318 -25.31 -36.03 0.29
N ARG A 319 -26.61 -35.71 0.37
CA ARG A 319 -27.14 -34.62 1.23
C ARG A 319 -26.89 -34.84 2.72
N GLY A 320 -26.82 -36.09 3.17
CA GLY A 320 -26.56 -36.43 4.57
C GLY A 320 -25.19 -35.96 5.10
N LEU A 321 -24.25 -35.61 4.21
CA LEU A 321 -22.92 -35.11 4.60
C LEU A 321 -22.91 -33.63 5.00
N ILE A 322 -23.95 -32.86 4.65
CA ILE A 322 -23.94 -31.40 4.85
C ILE A 322 -23.87 -31.05 6.34
N THR A 323 -24.76 -31.63 7.14
CA THR A 323 -24.82 -31.36 8.59
C THR A 323 -23.53 -31.76 9.32
N PRO A 324 -23.03 -33.00 9.23
CA PRO A 324 -21.82 -33.39 9.94
C PRO A 324 -20.59 -32.59 9.48
N LEU A 325 -20.44 -32.32 8.18
CA LEU A 325 -19.34 -31.48 7.69
C LEU A 325 -19.49 -30.02 8.14
N THR A 326 -20.69 -29.43 8.14
CA THR A 326 -20.91 -28.05 8.64
C THR A 326 -20.55 -27.95 10.12
N LEU A 327 -20.84 -28.97 10.92
CA LEU A 327 -20.46 -29.00 12.33
C LEU A 327 -18.94 -29.11 12.51
N VAL A 328 -18.27 -30.00 11.76
CA VAL A 328 -16.81 -30.16 11.82
C VAL A 328 -16.10 -28.88 11.38
N PHE A 329 -16.41 -28.35 10.20
CA PHE A 329 -15.78 -27.12 9.72
C PHE A 329 -16.18 -25.89 10.56
N GLY A 330 -17.41 -25.88 11.10
CA GLY A 330 -17.85 -24.83 12.03
C GLY A 330 -17.03 -24.83 13.32
N ALA A 331 -16.72 -26.00 13.88
CA ALA A 331 -15.83 -26.13 15.03
C ALA A 331 -14.41 -25.64 14.71
N VAL A 332 -13.88 -25.98 13.52
CA VAL A 332 -12.57 -25.48 13.05
C VAL A 332 -12.58 -23.95 12.91
N ALA A 333 -13.63 -23.37 12.32
CA ALA A 333 -13.75 -21.92 12.17
C ALA A 333 -13.86 -21.20 13.52
N ALA A 334 -14.61 -21.76 14.48
CA ALA A 334 -14.70 -21.23 15.84
C ALA A 334 -13.35 -21.30 16.56
N GLY A 335 -12.62 -22.41 16.43
CA GLY A 335 -11.28 -22.52 17.01
C GLY A 335 -10.26 -21.62 16.32
N ALA A 336 -10.39 -21.33 15.03
CA ALA A 336 -9.55 -20.33 14.35
C ALA A 336 -9.85 -18.90 14.82
N ALA A 337 -11.13 -18.56 15.01
CA ALA A 337 -11.55 -17.28 15.58
C ALA A 337 -11.00 -17.08 17.00
N PHE A 338 -11.07 -18.11 17.84
CA PHE A 338 -10.47 -18.15 19.17
C PHE A 338 -8.95 -17.92 19.12
N ASP A 339 -8.27 -18.65 18.23
CA ASP A 339 -6.82 -18.61 18.10
C ASP A 339 -6.30 -17.19 17.75
N ARG A 340 -7.04 -16.45 16.90
CA ARG A 340 -6.69 -15.06 16.55
C ARG A 340 -6.72 -14.11 17.75
N ILE A 341 -7.63 -14.33 18.69
CA ILE A 341 -7.72 -13.55 19.93
C ILE A 341 -6.61 -13.97 20.90
N ALA A 342 -6.43 -15.28 21.11
CA ALA A 342 -5.45 -15.81 22.05
C ALA A 342 -4.00 -15.41 21.71
N HIS A 343 -3.64 -15.35 20.42
CA HIS A 343 -2.32 -14.87 19.96
C HIS A 343 -2.18 -13.35 19.88
N GLY A 344 -3.21 -12.58 20.26
CA GLY A 344 -3.17 -11.12 20.18
C GLY A 344 -3.08 -10.56 18.75
N THR A 345 -3.53 -11.32 17.73
CA THR A 345 -3.46 -10.86 16.32
C THR A 345 -4.62 -9.93 15.93
N HIS A 346 -5.76 -10.06 16.60
CA HIS A 346 -6.98 -9.30 16.35
C HIS A 346 -7.74 -9.07 17.66
N TRP A 347 -8.50 -7.98 17.74
CA TRP A 347 -9.43 -7.75 18.84
C TRP A 347 -10.65 -8.68 18.73
N PRO A 348 -11.30 -9.03 19.86
CA PRO A 348 -12.53 -9.83 19.88
C PRO A 348 -13.63 -9.28 18.95
N THR A 349 -13.86 -7.97 18.91
CA THR A 349 -14.82 -7.35 18.00
C THR A 349 -14.42 -7.43 16.53
N ASP A 350 -13.12 -7.47 16.19
CA ASP A 350 -12.65 -7.71 14.81
C ASP A 350 -13.00 -9.12 14.33
N VAL A 351 -12.89 -10.09 15.24
CA VAL A 351 -13.26 -11.49 15.03
C VAL A 351 -14.78 -11.62 14.91
N LEU A 352 -15.55 -10.96 15.78
CA LEU A 352 -17.02 -10.94 15.69
C LEU A 352 -17.51 -10.27 14.40
N GLY A 353 -16.89 -9.16 14.00
CA GLY A 353 -17.18 -8.48 12.73
C GLY A 353 -16.90 -9.37 11.53
N GLY A 354 -15.74 -10.04 11.52
CA GLY A 354 -15.41 -11.00 10.49
C GLY A 354 -16.37 -12.19 10.43
N ALA A 355 -16.75 -12.75 11.58
CA ALA A 355 -17.71 -13.85 11.68
C ALA A 355 -19.11 -13.44 11.20
N ALA A 356 -19.57 -12.25 11.56
CA ALA A 356 -20.87 -11.71 11.16
C ALA A 356 -20.97 -11.50 9.64
N ILE A 357 -19.93 -10.90 9.05
CA ILE A 357 -19.82 -10.71 7.59
C ILE A 357 -19.80 -12.07 6.88
N GLY A 358 -18.95 -12.99 7.33
CA GLY A 358 -18.88 -14.35 6.77
C GLY A 358 -20.22 -15.09 6.87
N LEU A 359 -20.91 -14.99 8.02
CA LEU A 359 -22.21 -15.64 8.23
C LEU A 359 -23.30 -15.06 7.31
N ALA A 360 -23.34 -13.74 7.13
CA ALA A 360 -24.24 -13.11 6.18
C ALA A 360 -24.01 -13.67 4.76
N LEU A 361 -22.75 -13.77 4.33
CA LEU A 361 -22.40 -14.27 3.01
C LEU A 361 -22.75 -15.75 2.83
N VAL A 362 -22.55 -16.59 3.86
CA VAL A 362 -22.96 -18.00 3.85
C VAL A 362 -24.48 -18.14 3.78
N LEU A 363 -25.23 -17.36 4.57
CA LEU A 363 -26.69 -17.41 4.57
C LEU A 363 -27.27 -16.92 3.24
N GLY A 364 -26.69 -15.87 2.65
CA GLY A 364 -27.01 -15.41 1.30
C GLY A 364 -26.69 -16.46 0.24
N GLY A 365 -25.53 -17.10 0.32
CA GLY A 365 -25.13 -18.19 -0.57
C GLY A 365 -26.07 -19.40 -0.47
N ARG A 366 -26.42 -19.83 0.74
CA ARG A 366 -27.42 -20.89 0.98
C ARG A 366 -28.81 -20.49 0.50
N TRP A 367 -29.20 -19.23 0.66
CA TRP A 367 -30.46 -18.71 0.15
C TRP A 367 -30.53 -18.77 -1.39
N ILE A 368 -29.41 -18.53 -2.09
CA ILE A 368 -29.29 -18.72 -3.54
C ILE A 368 -29.36 -20.20 -3.92
N ILE A 369 -28.65 -21.07 -3.20
CA ILE A 369 -28.63 -22.53 -3.45
C ILE A 369 -29.98 -23.17 -3.15
N ASP A 370 -30.73 -22.71 -2.15
CA ASP A 370 -32.06 -23.25 -1.86
C ASP A 370 -33.13 -22.76 -2.85
N SER A 371 -32.78 -21.85 -3.75
CA SER A 371 -33.69 -21.37 -4.80
C SER A 371 -33.80 -22.41 -5.93
N PRO A 372 -34.96 -23.04 -6.14
CA PRO A 372 -35.14 -24.04 -7.20
C PRO A 372 -34.84 -23.49 -8.60
N ARG A 373 -35.06 -22.18 -8.80
CA ARG A 373 -34.75 -21.48 -10.06
C ARG A 373 -33.26 -21.47 -10.38
N ALA A 374 -32.39 -21.49 -9.37
CA ALA A 374 -30.94 -21.50 -9.57
C ALA A 374 -30.44 -22.84 -10.16
N HIS A 375 -31.24 -23.91 -10.07
CA HIS A 375 -30.89 -25.25 -10.52
C HIS A 375 -31.55 -25.70 -11.82
N VAL A 376 -32.45 -24.89 -12.40
CA VAL A 376 -33.17 -25.23 -13.66
C VAL A 376 -32.21 -25.56 -14.80
N ALA A 377 -31.04 -24.90 -14.84
CA ALA A 377 -30.01 -25.13 -15.85
C ALA A 377 -28.96 -26.19 -15.45
N CYS A 378 -29.08 -26.80 -14.27
CA CYS A 378 -28.13 -27.80 -13.78
C CYS A 378 -28.47 -29.19 -14.33
N ARG A 379 -27.45 -29.93 -14.77
CA ARG A 379 -27.61 -31.31 -15.25
C ARG A 379 -27.29 -32.30 -14.12
N GLY A 380 -28.30 -32.99 -13.60
CA GLY A 380 -28.11 -34.08 -12.64
C GLY A 380 -27.49 -33.64 -11.32
N CYS A 381 -27.74 -32.40 -10.89
CA CYS A 381 -27.18 -31.87 -9.65
C CYS A 381 -28.01 -32.31 -8.44
N LEU A 382 -27.35 -32.45 -7.29
CA LEU A 382 -27.97 -32.86 -6.03
C LEU A 382 -29.16 -31.98 -5.62
N TRP A 383 -29.20 -30.75 -6.10
CA TRP A 383 -30.15 -29.70 -5.75
C TRP A 383 -31.24 -29.49 -6.83
N SER A 384 -31.15 -30.21 -7.95
CA SER A 384 -32.14 -30.12 -9.04
C SER A 384 -33.37 -30.95 -8.68
N PRO A 385 -34.58 -30.39 -8.78
CA PRO A 385 -35.81 -31.15 -8.62
C PRO A 385 -36.21 -31.96 -9.87
N VAL A 386 -35.48 -31.85 -11.00
CA VAL A 386 -35.86 -32.50 -12.29
C VAL A 386 -34.69 -33.28 -12.91
N ALA A 387 -34.98 -34.50 -13.39
CA ALA A 387 -34.16 -35.24 -14.35
C ALA A 387 -34.43 -34.71 -15.78
N HIS A 388 -33.46 -33.95 -16.30
CA HIS A 388 -33.30 -33.38 -17.66
C HIS A 388 -34.51 -33.25 -18.61
N THR A 389 -34.73 -32.05 -19.15
CA THR A 389 -34.50 -31.66 -20.57
C THR A 389 -35.13 -30.29 -20.81
N HIS A 390 -34.36 -29.34 -21.36
CA HIS A 390 -34.76 -28.33 -22.36
C HIS A 390 -33.63 -27.28 -22.48
N PRO A 391 -33.10 -27.00 -23.69
CA PRO A 391 -32.19 -25.89 -23.89
C PRO A 391 -32.98 -24.57 -23.93
N HIS A 392 -32.51 -23.56 -23.21
CA HIS A 392 -33.04 -22.19 -23.35
C HIS A 392 -32.56 -21.58 -24.67
N PRO A 393 -33.44 -20.93 -25.45
CA PRO A 393 -33.01 -20.11 -26.57
C PRO A 393 -32.33 -18.82 -26.05
N PRO A 394 -31.15 -18.45 -26.57
CA PRO A 394 -30.48 -17.22 -26.17
C PRO A 394 -31.12 -15.95 -26.73
N ARG A 395 -31.03 -14.85 -25.99
CA ARG A 395 -31.37 -13.48 -26.43
C ARG A 395 -30.29 -12.49 -26.00
N GLY A 396 -29.12 -12.55 -26.66
CA GLY A 396 -28.04 -11.56 -26.50
C GLY A 396 -28.47 -10.15 -26.92
N ILE A 397 -27.79 -9.13 -26.40
CA ILE A 397 -28.03 -7.71 -26.74
C ILE A 397 -27.45 -7.37 -28.12
N VAL A 398 -26.27 -7.91 -28.47
CA VAL A 398 -25.70 -7.74 -29.81
C VAL A 398 -25.94 -9.00 -30.64
N PRO A 399 -26.69 -8.91 -31.76
CA PRO A 399 -26.87 -10.01 -32.68
C PRO A 399 -25.57 -10.26 -33.44
N LEU A 400 -24.91 -11.39 -33.18
CA LEU A 400 -23.81 -11.89 -33.98
C LEU A 400 -24.34 -13.07 -34.80
N THR A 401 -24.02 -13.13 -36.09
CA THR A 401 -24.23 -14.37 -36.84
C THR A 401 -23.33 -15.47 -36.28
N THR A 402 -23.67 -16.74 -36.52
CA THR A 402 -22.81 -17.87 -36.11
C THR A 402 -21.41 -17.77 -36.71
N SER A 403 -21.27 -17.25 -37.93
CA SER A 403 -19.99 -16.94 -38.56
C SER A 403 -19.26 -15.81 -37.82
N ALA A 404 -19.92 -14.67 -37.54
CA ALA A 404 -19.32 -13.55 -36.82
C ALA A 404 -18.85 -13.94 -35.41
N ALA A 405 -19.62 -14.73 -34.66
CA ALA A 405 -19.22 -15.20 -33.34
C ALA A 405 -18.00 -16.12 -33.39
N SER A 406 -17.88 -16.94 -34.45
CA SER A 406 -16.70 -17.79 -34.68
C SER A 406 -15.46 -16.98 -35.02
N THR A 407 -15.60 -15.93 -35.84
CA THR A 407 -14.53 -14.98 -36.18
C THR A 407 -14.06 -14.22 -34.95
N VAL A 408 -14.99 -13.67 -34.14
CA VAL A 408 -14.65 -12.97 -32.89
C VAL A 408 -13.91 -13.91 -31.93
N ARG A 409 -14.33 -15.18 -31.82
CA ARG A 409 -13.62 -16.16 -30.98
C ARG A 409 -12.22 -16.46 -31.52
N MET A 410 -12.06 -16.63 -32.82
CA MET A 410 -10.74 -16.82 -33.44
C MET A 410 -9.83 -15.62 -33.17
N LEU A 411 -10.32 -14.40 -33.38
CA LEU A 411 -9.60 -13.16 -33.08
C LEU A 411 -9.22 -13.08 -31.60
N ALA A 412 -10.10 -13.51 -30.69
CA ALA A 412 -9.78 -13.54 -29.27
C ALA A 412 -8.57 -14.45 -28.97
N HIS A 413 -8.51 -15.66 -29.52
CA HIS A 413 -7.40 -16.57 -29.28
C HIS A 413 -6.11 -16.11 -29.97
N VAL A 414 -6.20 -15.56 -31.19
CA VAL A 414 -5.07 -14.96 -31.89
C VAL A 414 -4.52 -13.77 -31.08
N SER A 415 -5.39 -12.90 -30.58
CA SER A 415 -4.97 -11.78 -29.74
C SER A 415 -4.39 -12.23 -28.41
N ALA A 416 -4.89 -13.30 -27.78
CA ALA A 416 -4.32 -13.84 -26.56
C ALA A 416 -2.92 -14.43 -26.80
N ALA A 417 -2.73 -15.15 -27.90
CA ALA A 417 -1.42 -15.66 -28.31
C ALA A 417 -0.45 -14.51 -28.63
N ALA A 418 -0.92 -13.46 -29.31
CA ALA A 418 -0.12 -12.26 -29.56
C ALA A 418 0.29 -11.57 -28.26
N VAL A 419 -0.64 -11.33 -27.33
CA VAL A 419 -0.35 -10.72 -26.01
C VAL A 419 0.64 -11.58 -25.23
N ALA A 420 0.42 -12.89 -25.12
CA ALA A 420 1.31 -13.78 -24.38
C ALA A 420 2.71 -13.85 -25.02
N LEU A 421 2.79 -13.92 -26.35
CA LEU A 421 4.07 -13.94 -27.07
C LEU A 421 4.79 -12.60 -26.96
N THR A 422 4.10 -11.48 -27.12
CA THR A 422 4.68 -10.15 -26.95
C THR A 422 5.20 -9.96 -25.53
N LEU A 423 4.43 -10.34 -24.51
CA LEU A 423 4.90 -10.30 -23.12
C LEU A 423 6.13 -11.20 -22.93
N ALA A 424 6.09 -12.45 -23.38
CA ALA A 424 7.22 -13.36 -23.24
C ALA A 424 8.47 -12.88 -23.97
N VAL A 425 8.34 -12.37 -25.21
CA VAL A 425 9.45 -11.83 -25.98
C VAL A 425 10.01 -10.59 -25.29
N LEU A 426 9.17 -9.61 -24.94
CA LEU A 426 9.63 -8.40 -24.25
C LEU A 426 10.35 -8.74 -22.94
N THR A 427 9.79 -9.62 -22.11
CA THR A 427 10.42 -10.06 -20.86
C THR A 427 11.77 -10.76 -21.08
N LEU A 428 11.95 -11.50 -22.18
CA LEU A 428 13.18 -12.24 -22.48
C LEU A 428 14.23 -11.43 -23.24
N THR A 429 13.85 -10.43 -24.04
CA THR A 429 14.78 -9.73 -24.95
C THR A 429 15.09 -8.30 -24.53
N VAL A 430 14.10 -7.53 -24.10
CA VAL A 430 14.25 -6.09 -23.81
C VAL A 430 14.08 -5.80 -22.32
N GLY A 431 13.39 -6.67 -21.58
CA GLY A 431 12.62 -6.26 -20.40
C GLY A 431 11.41 -5.43 -20.84
N VAL A 432 10.42 -5.25 -19.97
CA VAL A 432 9.45 -4.15 -20.19
C VAL A 432 10.28 -2.86 -19.94
N PRO A 433 10.22 -1.83 -20.81
CA PRO A 433 11.12 -0.66 -20.72
C PRO A 433 10.98 0.10 -19.39
N SER A 434 11.93 0.05 -18.46
CA SER A 434 11.79 0.58 -17.09
C SER A 434 11.49 2.10 -17.01
N SER A 435 10.90 2.56 -15.89
CA SER A 435 10.90 4.00 -15.60
C SER A 435 12.33 4.52 -15.43
N GLY A 436 12.49 5.83 -15.62
CA GLY A 436 13.75 6.52 -15.35
C GLY A 436 14.22 6.44 -13.88
N GLU A 437 13.45 5.84 -12.97
CA GLU A 437 13.76 5.67 -11.56
C GLU A 437 14.37 4.31 -11.18
N GLY A 438 14.58 3.38 -12.13
CA GLY A 438 15.25 2.09 -11.89
C GLY A 438 14.32 0.92 -11.53
N PHE A 439 14.89 -0.27 -11.29
CA PHE A 439 14.16 -1.49 -10.92
C PHE A 439 13.91 -1.55 -9.42
N VAL A 440 12.68 -1.78 -8.96
CA VAL A 440 12.42 -1.93 -7.50
C VAL A 440 12.77 -3.33 -7.01
N PHE A 441 12.54 -4.36 -7.83
CA PHE A 441 12.74 -5.77 -7.43
C PHE A 441 13.84 -6.47 -8.26
N GLY A 442 14.34 -5.82 -9.31
CA GLY A 442 15.37 -6.37 -10.18
C GLY A 442 14.87 -7.52 -11.07
N SER A 443 15.72 -7.92 -12.01
CA SER A 443 15.33 -8.89 -13.04
C SER A 443 15.03 -10.30 -12.50
N ALA A 444 15.53 -10.63 -11.29
CA ALA A 444 15.35 -11.92 -10.64
C ALA A 444 13.89 -12.19 -10.19
N ILE A 445 13.14 -11.15 -9.83
CA ILE A 445 11.74 -11.27 -9.39
C ILE A 445 10.79 -10.91 -10.54
N GLU A 446 11.12 -9.86 -11.30
CA GLU A 446 10.25 -9.33 -12.35
C GLU A 446 10.03 -10.32 -13.49
N ARG A 447 11.09 -10.95 -14.00
CA ARG A 447 10.99 -11.90 -15.12
C ARG A 447 10.09 -13.10 -14.78
N PRO A 448 10.25 -13.80 -13.64
CA PRO A 448 9.33 -14.87 -13.25
C PRO A 448 7.87 -14.42 -13.12
N VAL A 449 7.60 -13.25 -12.53
CA VAL A 449 6.23 -12.74 -12.35
C VAL A 449 5.59 -12.44 -13.71
N GLN A 450 6.31 -11.76 -14.60
CA GLN A 450 5.83 -11.44 -15.94
C GLN A 450 5.58 -12.71 -16.78
N LEU A 451 6.48 -13.69 -16.73
CA LEU A 451 6.30 -14.99 -17.39
C LEU A 451 5.11 -15.76 -16.82
N ALA A 452 4.90 -15.73 -15.50
CA ALA A 452 3.74 -16.36 -14.86
C ALA A 452 2.42 -15.71 -15.31
N LEU A 453 2.38 -14.38 -15.44
CA LEU A 453 1.22 -13.66 -15.95
C LEU A 453 0.97 -13.95 -17.44
N ALA A 454 2.01 -14.04 -18.27
CA ALA A 454 1.90 -14.48 -19.67
C ALA A 454 1.39 -15.93 -19.78
N GLY A 455 1.85 -16.81 -18.89
CA GLY A 455 1.34 -18.18 -18.75
C GLY A 455 -0.14 -18.21 -18.36
N MET A 456 -0.58 -17.30 -17.50
CA MET A 456 -1.98 -17.17 -17.08
C MET A 456 -2.89 -16.69 -18.22
N VAL A 457 -2.43 -15.75 -19.05
CA VAL A 457 -3.13 -15.34 -20.29
C VAL A 457 -3.28 -16.53 -21.23
N SER A 458 -2.22 -17.32 -21.43
CA SER A 458 -2.23 -18.53 -22.27
C SER A 458 -3.21 -19.58 -21.75
N LEU A 459 -3.21 -19.84 -20.44
CA LEU A 459 -4.14 -20.75 -19.78
C LEU A 459 -5.60 -20.25 -19.92
N GLY A 460 -5.82 -18.95 -19.74
CA GLY A 460 -7.12 -18.32 -19.94
C GLY A 460 -7.64 -18.50 -21.37
N ALA A 461 -6.77 -18.35 -22.38
CA ALA A 461 -7.13 -18.59 -23.78
C ALA A 461 -7.52 -20.06 -24.03
N LEU A 462 -6.74 -21.01 -23.52
CA LEU A 462 -7.01 -22.45 -23.65
C LEU A 462 -8.35 -22.83 -23.00
N ILE A 463 -8.61 -22.33 -21.79
CA ILE A 463 -9.89 -22.54 -21.08
C ILE A 463 -11.03 -21.88 -21.86
N GLY A 464 -10.79 -20.69 -22.42
CA GLY A 464 -11.73 -19.91 -23.22
C GLY A 464 -12.28 -20.66 -24.44
N TRP A 465 -11.53 -21.62 -24.97
CA TRP A 465 -11.96 -22.48 -26.09
C TRP A 465 -13.24 -23.28 -25.77
N ARG A 466 -13.38 -23.69 -24.50
CA ARG A 466 -14.53 -24.46 -24.02
C ARG A 466 -15.43 -23.67 -23.07
N TRP A 467 -14.87 -22.67 -22.38
CA TRP A 467 -15.48 -21.89 -21.32
C TRP A 467 -15.13 -20.39 -21.48
N GLU A 468 -15.68 -19.75 -22.52
CA GLU A 468 -15.38 -18.36 -22.93
C GLU A 468 -15.36 -17.36 -21.76
N ALA A 469 -16.37 -17.40 -20.87
CA ALA A 469 -16.44 -16.48 -19.72
C ALA A 469 -15.33 -16.72 -18.68
N ILE A 470 -14.98 -17.97 -18.41
CA ILE A 470 -13.91 -18.30 -17.45
C ILE A 470 -12.56 -17.89 -18.02
N GLY A 471 -12.33 -18.20 -19.31
CA GLY A 471 -11.12 -17.77 -20.01
C GLY A 471 -10.97 -16.24 -20.03
N ALA A 472 -12.06 -15.53 -20.31
CA ALA A 472 -12.05 -14.07 -20.32
C ALA A 472 -11.76 -13.46 -18.93
N VAL A 473 -12.35 -14.01 -17.86
CA VAL A 473 -12.07 -13.54 -16.49
C VAL A 473 -10.61 -13.79 -16.10
N LEU A 474 -10.05 -14.94 -16.45
CA LEU A 474 -8.64 -15.25 -16.17
C LEU A 474 -7.70 -14.29 -16.92
N ILE A 475 -7.96 -14.01 -18.19
CA ILE A 475 -7.17 -13.05 -18.97
C ILE A 475 -7.32 -11.64 -18.39
N ALA A 476 -8.53 -11.22 -18.03
CA ALA A 476 -8.77 -9.91 -17.43
C ALA A 476 -8.07 -9.73 -16.07
N PHE A 477 -8.07 -10.79 -15.25
CA PHE A 477 -7.34 -10.81 -14.00
C PHE A 477 -5.83 -10.73 -14.22
N ALA A 478 -5.28 -11.52 -15.15
CA ALA A 478 -3.86 -11.45 -15.50
C ALA A 478 -3.47 -10.06 -16.01
N ALA A 479 -4.30 -9.44 -16.85
CA ALA A 479 -4.09 -8.07 -17.33
C ALA A 479 -4.13 -7.03 -16.19
N THR A 480 -5.07 -7.17 -15.26
CA THR A 480 -5.19 -6.30 -14.07
C THR A 480 -3.96 -6.43 -13.17
N ALA A 481 -3.55 -7.67 -12.85
CA ALA A 481 -2.37 -7.94 -12.04
C ALA A 481 -1.09 -7.42 -12.71
N LEU A 482 -0.96 -7.61 -14.02
CA LEU A 482 0.12 -7.04 -14.81
C LEU A 482 0.15 -5.51 -14.72
N GLY A 483 -0.99 -4.83 -14.79
CA GLY A 483 -1.06 -3.39 -14.61
C GLY A 483 -0.65 -2.91 -13.23
N ILE A 484 -1.15 -3.55 -12.18
CA ILE A 484 -0.78 -3.20 -10.80
C ILE A 484 0.72 -3.46 -10.57
N PHE A 485 1.24 -4.58 -11.07
CA PHE A 485 2.66 -4.89 -10.99
C PHE A 485 3.50 -3.90 -11.80
N ALA A 486 3.07 -3.57 -13.02
CA ALA A 486 3.70 -2.54 -13.84
C ALA A 486 3.73 -1.18 -13.12
N ALA A 487 2.78 -0.87 -12.24
CA ALA A 487 2.82 0.38 -11.49
C ALA A 487 3.99 0.48 -10.47
N ILE A 488 4.77 -0.58 -10.30
CA ILE A 488 6.05 -0.58 -9.56
C ILE A 488 7.20 -0.06 -10.44
N GLU A 489 7.04 -0.11 -11.76
CA GLU A 489 8.07 0.29 -12.72
C GLU A 489 7.61 1.46 -13.60
N TYR A 490 6.32 1.77 -13.63
CA TYR A 490 5.69 2.68 -14.57
C TYR A 490 4.72 3.62 -13.88
N GLU A 491 4.63 4.85 -14.40
CA GLU A 491 3.53 5.72 -14.03
C GLU A 491 2.17 5.01 -14.29
N PRO A 492 1.16 5.22 -13.43
CA PRO A 492 -0.13 4.55 -13.53
C PRO A 492 -0.82 4.68 -14.90
N LYS A 493 -0.57 5.77 -15.63
CA LYS A 493 -1.10 5.97 -16.99
C LYS A 493 -0.59 4.92 -17.99
N PHE A 494 0.70 4.57 -17.93
CA PHE A 494 1.30 3.57 -18.82
C PHE A 494 0.90 2.16 -18.39
N ALA A 495 0.85 1.90 -17.09
CA ALA A 495 0.29 0.68 -16.54
C ALA A 495 -1.14 0.42 -17.05
N MET A 496 -1.99 1.46 -17.12
CA MET A 496 -3.35 1.30 -17.66
C MET A 496 -3.39 1.05 -19.17
N ILE A 497 -2.47 1.61 -19.94
CA ILE A 497 -2.34 1.29 -21.37
C ILE A 497 -2.00 -0.20 -21.54
N LEU A 498 -1.10 -0.72 -20.70
CA LEU A 498 -0.74 -2.14 -20.69
C LEU A 498 -1.95 -3.02 -20.29
N VAL A 499 -2.71 -2.64 -19.26
CA VAL A 499 -3.96 -3.32 -18.87
C VAL A 499 -4.93 -3.34 -20.04
N ALA A 500 -5.16 -2.20 -20.69
CA ALA A 500 -6.10 -2.10 -21.80
C ALA A 500 -5.69 -3.00 -22.97
N GLY A 501 -4.41 -3.03 -23.35
CA GLY A 501 -3.87 -3.90 -24.38
C GLY A 501 -3.99 -5.39 -24.03
N ALA A 502 -3.60 -5.77 -22.81
CA ALA A 502 -3.67 -7.16 -22.34
C ALA A 502 -5.11 -7.66 -22.15
N MET A 503 -6.09 -6.76 -21.99
CA MET A 503 -7.51 -7.09 -21.81
C MET A 503 -8.26 -7.32 -23.13
N VAL A 504 -7.69 -6.94 -24.29
CA VAL A 504 -8.32 -7.13 -25.62
C VAL A 504 -8.88 -8.55 -25.84
N PRO A 505 -8.13 -9.64 -25.55
CA PRO A 505 -8.65 -10.99 -25.74
C PRO A 505 -9.83 -11.31 -24.84
N SER A 506 -9.85 -10.78 -23.61
CA SER A 506 -10.96 -10.92 -22.67
C SER A 506 -12.23 -10.26 -23.20
N VAL A 507 -12.11 -9.03 -23.70
CA VAL A 507 -13.24 -8.29 -24.30
C VAL A 507 -13.79 -9.03 -25.53
N LEU A 508 -12.93 -9.59 -26.38
CA LEU A 508 -13.37 -10.38 -27.54
C LEU A 508 -14.08 -11.68 -27.12
N LEU A 509 -13.58 -12.38 -26.10
CA LEU A 509 -14.27 -13.56 -25.54
C LEU A 509 -15.62 -13.17 -24.94
N TRP A 510 -15.72 -12.04 -24.25
CA TRP A 510 -16.98 -11.49 -23.74
C TRP A 510 -17.98 -11.16 -24.86
N LEU A 511 -17.51 -10.58 -25.97
CA LEU A 511 -18.32 -10.27 -27.15
C LEU A 511 -18.84 -11.54 -27.85
N SER A 512 -18.03 -12.60 -27.91
CA SER A 512 -18.48 -13.91 -28.42
C SER A 512 -19.50 -14.55 -27.49
N TRP A 513 -19.25 -14.49 -26.18
CA TRP A 513 -20.07 -15.09 -25.15
C TRP A 513 -21.45 -14.42 -25.00
N GLN A 514 -21.51 -13.09 -25.10
CA GLN A 514 -22.74 -12.31 -24.82
C GLN A 514 -23.90 -12.61 -25.77
N HIS A 515 -23.60 -13.05 -27.00
CA HIS A 515 -24.62 -13.33 -28.00
C HIS A 515 -25.58 -14.46 -27.54
N ARG A 516 -25.15 -15.27 -26.56
CA ARG A 516 -25.95 -16.38 -26.01
C ARG A 516 -26.60 -16.09 -24.64
N ARG A 517 -26.62 -14.84 -24.19
CA ARG A 517 -26.89 -14.47 -22.78
C ARG A 517 -28.00 -13.46 -22.63
N THR A 518 -28.56 -13.36 -21.43
CA THR A 518 -29.61 -12.39 -21.07
C THR A 518 -29.02 -11.01 -20.76
N ALA A 519 -29.83 -9.95 -20.91
CA ALA A 519 -29.39 -8.58 -20.58
C ALA A 519 -28.86 -8.43 -19.13
N TRP A 520 -29.36 -9.24 -18.19
CA TRP A 520 -28.89 -9.23 -16.81
C TRP A 520 -27.47 -9.82 -16.65
N GLU A 521 -27.17 -10.92 -17.36
CA GLU A 521 -25.81 -11.49 -17.40
C GLU A 521 -24.81 -10.49 -18.00
N LEU A 522 -25.26 -9.62 -18.92
CA LEU A 522 -24.43 -8.59 -19.54
C LEU A 522 -24.21 -7.37 -18.65
N LEU A 523 -25.21 -7.00 -17.85
CA LEU A 523 -25.02 -5.98 -16.81
C LEU A 523 -23.99 -6.45 -15.77
N ILE A 524 -24.09 -7.70 -15.30
CA ILE A 524 -23.12 -8.27 -14.35
C ILE A 524 -21.71 -8.24 -14.94
N LEU A 525 -21.56 -8.63 -16.21
CA LEU A 525 -20.29 -8.59 -16.91
C LEU A 525 -19.71 -7.18 -16.99
N ALA A 526 -20.51 -6.21 -17.43
CA ALA A 526 -20.09 -4.81 -17.51
C ALA A 526 -19.66 -4.26 -16.15
N VAL A 527 -20.39 -4.58 -15.08
CA VAL A 527 -20.03 -4.20 -13.70
C VAL A 527 -18.71 -4.84 -13.29
N VAL A 528 -18.50 -6.13 -13.55
CA VAL A 528 -17.24 -6.82 -13.21
C VAL A 528 -16.06 -6.21 -13.99
N THR A 529 -16.22 -5.92 -15.28
CA THR A 529 -15.19 -5.26 -16.10
C THR A 529 -14.84 -3.88 -15.55
N LEU A 530 -15.85 -3.07 -15.21
CA LEU A 530 -15.65 -1.74 -14.63
C LEU A 530 -14.95 -1.81 -13.27
N LEU A 531 -15.32 -2.78 -12.43
CA LEU A 531 -14.66 -3.01 -11.14
C LEU A 531 -13.20 -3.46 -11.31
N LEU A 532 -12.88 -4.30 -12.30
CA LEU A 532 -11.51 -4.70 -12.59
C LEU A 532 -10.67 -3.53 -13.10
N LEU A 533 -11.20 -2.71 -14.01
CA LEU A 533 -10.51 -1.51 -14.50
C LEU A 533 -10.33 -0.44 -13.42
N GLY A 534 -11.38 -0.19 -12.63
CA GLY A 534 -11.31 0.72 -11.48
C GLY A 534 -10.35 0.20 -10.41
N GLY A 535 -10.37 -1.10 -10.14
CA GLY A 535 -9.44 -1.76 -9.23
C GLY A 535 -7.99 -1.72 -9.73
N ALA A 536 -7.77 -1.90 -11.03
CA ALA A 536 -6.46 -1.72 -11.65
C ALA A 536 -5.95 -0.29 -11.49
N TRP A 537 -6.79 0.72 -11.76
CA TRP A 537 -6.42 2.12 -11.61
C TRP A 537 -6.08 2.46 -10.16
N VAL A 538 -6.95 2.11 -9.21
CA VAL A 538 -6.73 2.37 -7.79
C VAL A 538 -5.50 1.61 -7.30
N GLY A 539 -5.36 0.33 -7.66
CA GLY A 539 -4.21 -0.49 -7.30
C GLY A 539 -2.90 0.08 -7.86
N ALA A 540 -2.87 0.42 -9.14
CA ALA A 540 -1.70 1.01 -9.79
C ALA A 540 -1.31 2.34 -9.15
N ASN A 541 -2.25 3.26 -8.93
CA ASN A 541 -1.96 4.54 -8.27
C ASN A 541 -1.47 4.36 -6.83
N ARG A 542 -2.05 3.42 -6.07
CA ARG A 542 -1.64 3.16 -4.69
C ARG A 542 -0.25 2.55 -4.62
N VAL A 543 0.03 1.55 -5.45
CA VAL A 543 1.36 0.93 -5.52
C VAL A 543 2.40 1.95 -5.95
N TYR A 544 2.14 2.70 -7.02
CA TYR A 544 3.07 3.74 -7.48
C TYR A 544 3.30 4.82 -6.41
N ALA A 545 2.24 5.27 -5.72
CA ALA A 545 2.38 6.26 -4.65
C ALA A 545 3.17 5.74 -3.44
N ILE A 546 3.12 4.44 -3.13
CA ILE A 546 3.92 3.86 -2.04
C ILE A 546 5.41 3.91 -2.35
N TYR A 547 5.81 3.59 -3.59
CA TYR A 547 7.22 3.52 -3.97
C TYR A 547 7.81 4.85 -4.47
N PHE A 548 6.99 5.65 -5.16
CA PHE A 548 7.41 6.86 -5.87
C PHE A 548 6.49 8.06 -5.62
N GLY A 549 5.50 7.98 -4.73
CA GLY A 549 4.69 9.14 -4.37
C GLY A 549 5.51 10.17 -3.61
N PRO A 550 5.37 11.49 -3.84
CA PRO A 550 6.22 12.50 -3.21
C PRO A 550 6.14 12.41 -1.68
N THR A 551 7.30 12.37 -1.01
CA THR A 551 7.36 12.38 0.47
C THR A 551 7.29 13.82 1.02
N HIS A 552 7.54 14.81 0.16
CA HIS A 552 7.51 16.23 0.43
C HIS A 552 7.44 17.02 -0.90
N PRO A 553 7.24 18.35 -0.88
CA PRO A 553 7.18 19.17 -2.09
C PRO A 553 8.50 19.19 -2.87
N ASP A 554 8.43 19.58 -4.14
CA ASP A 554 9.61 19.84 -4.97
C ASP A 554 10.36 21.10 -4.49
N SER A 555 11.64 21.14 -4.82
CA SER A 555 12.56 22.26 -4.65
C SER A 555 12.08 23.49 -5.43
N SER A 556 12.33 24.64 -4.83
CA SER A 556 12.11 25.96 -5.41
C SER A 556 13.24 26.40 -6.36
N ALA A 557 14.30 25.61 -6.50
CA ALA A 557 15.44 25.93 -7.36
C ALA A 557 15.01 26.03 -8.84
N PRO A 558 15.42 27.08 -9.56
CA PRO A 558 15.04 27.25 -10.96
C PRO A 558 15.83 26.30 -11.87
N THR A 559 15.19 25.83 -12.94
CA THR A 559 15.91 25.16 -14.03
C THR A 559 16.83 26.17 -14.73
N LEU A 560 18.12 25.84 -14.79
CA LEU A 560 19.13 26.64 -15.47
C LEU A 560 19.36 26.12 -16.90
N ALA A 561 19.55 27.02 -17.86
CA ALA A 561 19.86 26.67 -19.25
C ALA A 561 21.29 26.10 -19.38
N VAL A 562 21.57 25.32 -20.43
CA VAL A 562 22.93 24.88 -20.77
C VAL A 562 23.53 25.90 -21.74
N ASP A 563 24.64 26.53 -21.36
CA ASP A 563 25.50 27.33 -22.25
C ASP A 563 26.75 26.51 -22.64
N ARG A 564 27.70 26.34 -21.71
CA ARG A 564 28.95 25.60 -21.93
C ARG A 564 29.09 24.38 -21.05
N VAL A 565 28.38 24.37 -19.92
CA VAL A 565 28.44 23.32 -18.91
C VAL A 565 27.05 22.71 -18.71
N GLU A 566 26.99 21.38 -18.71
CA GLU A 566 25.76 20.62 -18.44
C GLU A 566 25.49 20.54 -16.93
N TRP A 567 26.51 20.22 -16.14
CA TRP A 567 26.45 20.17 -14.68
C TRP A 567 27.81 20.43 -14.01
N VAL A 568 27.76 20.82 -12.74
CA VAL A 568 28.92 21.15 -11.89
C VAL A 568 28.75 20.48 -10.52
N TRP A 569 29.81 19.87 -10.01
CA TRP A 569 29.81 19.23 -8.69
C TRP A 569 31.10 19.56 -7.91
N ALA A 570 30.97 20.15 -6.72
CA ALA A 570 32.09 20.48 -5.85
C ALA A 570 32.35 19.38 -4.80
N GLY A 571 33.61 19.16 -4.45
CA GLY A 571 34.02 18.21 -3.41
C GLY A 571 35.52 18.26 -3.10
N ALA A 572 36.01 17.25 -2.39
CA ALA A 572 37.40 17.13 -1.94
C ALA A 572 37.97 18.43 -1.32
N LEU A 573 37.18 19.08 -0.46
CA LEU A 573 37.53 20.33 0.21
C LEU A 573 38.75 20.13 1.14
N ARG A 574 39.72 21.03 1.06
CA ARG A 574 40.90 21.07 1.94
C ARG A 574 41.11 22.49 2.46
N THR A 575 41.95 22.66 3.48
CA THR A 575 42.29 23.95 4.09
C THR A 575 42.73 25.01 3.07
N ASP A 576 43.34 24.59 1.96
CA ASP A 576 43.89 25.48 0.93
C ASP A 576 43.39 25.17 -0.49
N ALA A 577 42.36 24.32 -0.65
CA ALA A 577 42.02 23.80 -1.97
C ALA A 577 40.58 23.30 -2.10
N LEU A 578 40.13 23.22 -3.36
CA LEU A 578 38.85 22.64 -3.77
C LEU A 578 39.03 21.82 -5.05
N THR A 579 38.24 20.77 -5.22
CA THR A 579 38.05 20.09 -6.50
C THR A 579 36.62 20.29 -6.98
N VAL A 580 36.47 20.59 -8.27
CA VAL A 580 35.18 20.66 -8.95
C VAL A 580 35.23 19.75 -10.16
N THR A 581 34.28 18.83 -10.28
CA THR A 581 34.07 18.08 -11.50
C THR A 581 32.94 18.72 -12.30
N THR A 582 33.07 18.75 -13.63
CA THR A 582 32.10 19.37 -14.52
C THR A 582 31.95 18.55 -15.79
N ARG A 583 30.75 18.55 -16.39
CA ARG A 583 30.53 18.02 -17.75
C ARG A 583 30.32 19.14 -18.74
N LEU A 584 31.10 19.14 -19.82
CA LEU A 584 31.02 20.15 -20.86
C LEU A 584 29.91 19.82 -21.84
N ALA A 585 29.28 20.86 -22.39
CA ALA A 585 28.38 20.75 -23.52
C ALA A 585 29.14 20.26 -24.77
N HIS A 586 28.41 19.78 -25.77
CA HIS A 586 29.00 19.33 -27.03
C HIS A 586 29.80 20.43 -27.73
N GLY A 587 30.99 20.08 -28.23
CA GLY A 587 31.85 20.97 -29.01
C GLY A 587 32.91 21.75 -28.21
N TYR A 588 32.95 21.58 -26.88
CA TYR A 588 33.97 22.17 -26.00
C TYR A 588 35.01 21.13 -25.57
N GLU A 589 36.26 21.55 -25.42
CA GLU A 589 37.38 20.61 -25.23
C GLU A 589 38.08 20.76 -23.87
N GLN A 590 38.18 21.96 -23.31
CA GLN A 590 38.91 22.21 -22.08
C GLN A 590 38.15 23.09 -21.09
N ALA A 591 38.41 22.88 -19.80
CA ALA A 591 37.87 23.72 -18.73
C ALA A 591 38.89 24.03 -17.65
N SER A 592 38.68 25.15 -16.94
CA SER A 592 39.42 25.57 -15.75
C SER A 592 38.45 26.21 -14.74
N LEU A 593 38.91 26.44 -13.51
CA LEU A 593 38.15 27.15 -12.48
C LEU A 593 38.72 28.53 -12.29
N ARG A 594 37.84 29.54 -12.26
CA ARG A 594 38.15 30.86 -11.71
C ARG A 594 37.54 30.96 -10.32
N VAL A 595 38.36 31.21 -9.32
CA VAL A 595 37.96 31.37 -7.93
C VAL A 595 38.24 32.80 -7.48
N SER A 596 37.28 33.44 -6.81
CA SER A 596 37.43 34.78 -6.23
C SER A 596 37.00 34.78 -4.77
N ALA A 597 37.82 35.35 -3.89
CA ALA A 597 37.52 35.52 -2.48
C ALA A 597 36.35 36.52 -2.31
N ALA A 598 35.45 36.25 -1.38
CA ALA A 598 34.28 37.08 -1.12
C ALA A 598 34.65 38.51 -0.65
N ASP A 599 35.84 38.69 -0.09
CA ASP A 599 36.40 39.99 0.31
C ASP A 599 37.10 40.75 -0.85
N GLY A 600 37.12 40.18 -2.06
CA GLY A 600 37.73 40.77 -3.27
C GLY A 600 39.26 40.75 -3.29
N SER A 601 39.92 40.16 -2.30
CA SER A 601 41.38 40.26 -2.13
C SER A 601 42.19 39.19 -2.87
N THR A 602 41.54 38.19 -3.48
CA THR A 602 42.22 37.11 -4.21
C THR A 602 41.34 36.63 -5.35
N THR A 603 41.89 36.59 -6.56
CA THR A 603 41.35 35.86 -7.70
C THR A 603 42.43 34.93 -8.23
N ALA A 604 42.09 33.66 -8.41
CA ALA A 604 43.01 32.64 -8.88
C ALA A 604 42.32 31.76 -9.93
N ASP A 605 43.07 31.38 -10.97
CA ASP A 605 42.62 30.46 -12.00
C ASP A 605 43.35 29.12 -11.84
N SER A 606 42.64 28.00 -12.00
CA SER A 606 43.26 26.69 -12.12
C SER A 606 43.90 26.52 -13.50
N ILE A 607 44.79 25.53 -13.61
CA ILE A 607 45.31 25.10 -14.91
C ILE A 607 44.15 24.53 -15.75
N PRO A 608 44.05 24.84 -17.05
CA PRO A 608 43.10 24.19 -17.96
C PRO A 608 43.31 22.68 -18.04
N VAL A 609 42.21 21.94 -18.00
CA VAL A 609 42.15 20.48 -18.07
C VAL A 609 41.29 20.09 -19.27
N ALA A 610 41.81 19.20 -20.12
CA ALA A 610 41.03 18.64 -21.22
C ALA A 610 39.94 17.70 -20.69
N ALA A 611 38.74 17.80 -21.26
CA ALA A 611 37.65 16.90 -20.94
C ALA A 611 37.95 15.48 -21.44
N GLY A 612 37.62 14.47 -20.64
CA GLY A 612 37.74 13.07 -21.02
C GLY A 612 36.67 12.60 -22.02
N GLU A 613 36.64 11.31 -22.31
CA GLU A 613 35.74 10.68 -23.29
C GLU A 613 34.24 11.02 -23.08
N HIS A 614 33.80 11.09 -21.82
CA HIS A 614 32.41 11.47 -21.46
C HIS A 614 32.19 12.99 -21.33
N ARG A 615 33.11 13.83 -21.85
CA ARG A 615 33.13 15.30 -21.70
C ARG A 615 33.24 15.79 -20.25
N ILE A 616 33.74 14.94 -19.36
CA ILE A 616 33.91 15.27 -17.95
C ILE A 616 35.34 15.77 -17.71
N ALA A 617 35.47 16.89 -17.00
CA ALA A 617 36.74 17.47 -16.58
C ALA A 617 36.76 17.61 -15.05
N ARG A 618 37.87 17.18 -14.42
CA ARG A 618 38.12 17.36 -12.99
C ARG A 618 39.11 18.51 -12.80
N LEU A 619 38.65 19.57 -12.16
CA LEU A 619 39.35 20.82 -12.00
C LEU A 619 39.76 20.98 -10.53
N SER A 620 41.05 21.09 -10.26
CA SER A 620 41.58 21.31 -8.90
C SER A 620 42.27 22.65 -8.80
N ILE A 621 41.99 23.38 -7.73
CA ILE A 621 42.68 24.62 -7.38
C ILE A 621 43.23 24.52 -5.97
N ALA A 622 44.44 25.02 -5.75
CA ALA A 622 45.15 24.94 -4.47
C ALA A 622 45.85 26.28 -4.16
N GLY A 623 46.45 26.40 -2.96
CA GLY A 623 47.08 27.64 -2.50
C GLY A 623 46.07 28.73 -2.11
N LEU A 624 44.82 28.35 -1.84
CA LEU A 624 43.80 29.24 -1.29
C LEU A 624 44.10 29.53 0.18
N ARG A 625 43.58 30.65 0.68
CA ARG A 625 43.73 31.00 2.09
C ARG A 625 42.79 30.15 2.94
N PRO A 626 43.21 29.66 4.11
CA PRO A 626 42.34 29.05 5.10
C PRO A 626 41.22 29.98 5.56
N ALA A 627 40.14 29.42 6.11
CA ALA A 627 39.02 30.14 6.73
C ALA A 627 38.46 31.29 5.88
N THR A 628 38.43 31.11 4.55
CA THR A 628 38.05 32.17 3.61
C THR A 628 36.88 31.71 2.75
N ALA A 629 35.86 32.55 2.64
CA ALA A 629 34.73 32.32 1.74
C ALA A 629 35.11 32.68 0.30
N TYR A 630 34.75 31.82 -0.63
CA TYR A 630 35.07 31.92 -2.05
C TYR A 630 33.83 31.68 -2.91
N THR A 631 33.82 32.36 -4.06
CA THR A 631 32.95 32.08 -5.20
C THR A 631 33.77 31.47 -6.33
N TYR A 632 33.19 30.57 -7.12
CA TYR A 632 33.84 30.04 -8.30
C TYR A 632 32.93 29.95 -9.52
N THR A 633 33.55 30.07 -10.69
CA THR A 633 32.90 29.89 -12.00
C THR A 633 33.76 28.95 -12.85
N VAL A 634 33.12 28.07 -13.61
CA VAL A 634 33.80 27.22 -14.61
C VAL A 634 34.08 28.07 -15.85
N MET A 635 35.35 28.06 -16.27
CA MET A 635 35.82 28.68 -17.50
C MET A 635 35.97 27.57 -18.55
N VAL A 636 35.34 27.69 -19.70
CA VAL A 636 35.40 26.72 -20.81
C VAL A 636 36.02 27.39 -22.02
N ASP A 637 37.12 26.81 -22.52
CA ASP A 637 37.92 27.36 -23.61
C ASP A 637 38.27 28.86 -23.43
N GLY A 638 38.51 29.28 -22.18
CA GLY A 638 38.89 30.64 -21.79
C GLY A 638 37.73 31.59 -21.44
N GLU A 639 36.48 31.20 -21.71
CA GLU A 639 35.28 32.01 -21.46
C GLU A 639 34.47 31.47 -20.27
N PRO A 640 33.89 32.32 -19.40
CA PRO A 640 33.09 31.87 -18.26
C PRO A 640 31.76 31.26 -18.72
N ASP A 641 31.33 30.16 -18.09
CA ASP A 641 29.94 29.70 -18.24
C ASP A 641 28.99 30.72 -17.59
N SER A 642 28.00 31.16 -18.37
CA SER A 642 27.08 32.23 -17.98
C SER A 642 25.77 31.73 -17.35
N SER A 643 25.53 30.42 -17.38
CA SER A 643 24.18 29.84 -17.24
C SER A 643 24.00 28.92 -16.04
N ARG A 644 25.03 28.11 -15.69
CA ARG A 644 25.02 27.17 -14.57
C ARG A 644 25.22 27.83 -13.21
N GLY A 645 25.40 29.15 -13.22
CA GLY A 645 25.55 29.98 -12.03
C GLY A 645 26.92 29.84 -11.36
N THR A 646 27.09 30.60 -10.28
CA THR A 646 28.32 30.63 -9.48
C THR A 646 28.19 29.66 -8.31
N GLY A 647 29.24 28.86 -8.07
CA GLY A 647 29.34 28.02 -6.87
C GLY A 647 30.00 28.76 -5.72
N HIS A 648 29.73 28.33 -4.49
CA HIS A 648 30.23 28.95 -3.26
C HIS A 648 30.84 27.88 -2.36
N PHE A 649 31.90 28.24 -1.62
CA PHE A 649 32.49 27.37 -0.60
C PHE A 649 33.29 28.20 0.40
N THR A 650 33.62 27.60 1.54
CA THR A 650 34.54 28.19 2.51
C THR A 650 35.66 27.20 2.78
N THR A 651 36.91 27.62 2.61
CA THR A 651 38.06 26.81 3.03
C THR A 651 38.08 26.70 4.56
N PRO A 652 38.33 25.50 5.13
CA PRO A 652 38.45 25.36 6.57
C PRO A 652 39.75 25.98 7.10
N ALA A 653 39.88 26.09 8.42
CA ALA A 653 41.15 26.37 9.09
C ALA A 653 41.82 25.07 9.56
N ASP A 654 43.14 25.12 9.70
CA ASP A 654 43.89 24.12 10.48
C ASP A 654 43.73 24.38 11.98
N GLY A 655 43.84 23.32 12.79
CA GLY A 655 43.69 23.43 14.24
C GLY A 655 42.24 23.65 14.68
N PRO A 656 41.99 24.34 15.81
CA PRO A 656 40.64 24.53 16.34
C PRO A 656 39.74 25.29 15.36
N TYR A 657 38.67 24.64 14.91
CA TYR A 657 37.75 25.18 13.92
C TYR A 657 36.34 24.65 14.15
N SER A 658 35.36 25.55 14.22
CA SER A 658 33.95 25.19 14.38
C SER A 658 33.23 25.22 13.05
N PHE A 659 32.45 24.20 12.75
CA PHE A 659 31.79 24.05 11.46
C PHE A 659 30.59 23.12 11.54
N ARG A 660 29.75 23.17 10.51
CA ARG A 660 28.59 22.31 10.33
C ARG A 660 28.77 21.38 9.14
N VAL A 661 28.31 20.15 9.30
CA VAL A 661 28.22 19.15 8.24
C VAL A 661 26.76 18.73 8.12
N THR A 662 26.24 18.71 6.90
CA THR A 662 24.96 18.03 6.61
C THR A 662 25.25 16.60 6.19
N ALA A 663 24.38 15.66 6.55
CA ALA A 663 24.47 14.27 6.14
C ALA A 663 23.15 13.79 5.56
N GLY A 664 23.20 12.98 4.52
CA GLY A 664 22.01 12.43 3.87
C GLY A 664 22.32 11.22 3.00
N ALA A 665 21.29 10.41 2.79
CA ALA A 665 21.27 9.26 1.90
C ALA A 665 19.86 9.06 1.35
N CYS A 666 19.72 8.13 0.41
CA CYS A 666 18.42 7.63 -0.04
C CYS A 666 17.62 8.71 -0.77
N ALA A 667 18.21 9.29 -1.82
CA ALA A 667 17.57 10.20 -2.76
C ALA A 667 17.12 9.42 -4.00
N ARG A 668 15.94 9.77 -4.53
CA ARG A 668 15.45 9.16 -5.78
C ARG A 668 16.40 9.47 -6.94
N VAL A 669 16.32 8.66 -8.01
CA VAL A 669 17.04 8.95 -9.25
C VAL A 669 16.62 10.32 -9.77
N GLY A 670 17.55 11.28 -9.80
CA GLY A 670 17.26 12.64 -10.23
C GLY A 670 16.23 13.34 -9.34
N SER A 671 16.37 13.23 -8.03
CA SER A 671 15.46 13.89 -7.11
C SER A 671 15.48 15.42 -7.25
N ASN A 672 14.31 16.02 -7.11
CA ASN A 672 14.13 17.47 -7.04
C ASN A 672 13.38 17.86 -5.76
N GLY A 673 13.50 17.12 -4.66
CA GLY A 673 12.79 17.41 -3.41
C GLY A 673 13.21 18.70 -2.70
N ALA A 674 12.29 19.35 -1.99
CA ALA A 674 12.57 20.54 -1.17
C ALA A 674 13.57 20.26 -0.02
N VAL A 675 13.89 19.00 0.27
CA VAL A 675 14.97 18.64 1.20
C VAL A 675 16.32 19.21 0.77
N PHE A 676 16.59 19.37 -0.54
CA PHE A 676 17.83 20.00 -1.02
C PHE A 676 17.88 21.50 -0.73
N ASP A 677 16.73 22.19 -0.76
CA ASP A 677 16.61 23.58 -0.34
C ASP A 677 16.87 23.70 1.16
N ALA A 678 16.32 22.77 1.95
CA ALA A 678 16.55 22.73 3.40
C ALA A 678 18.02 22.47 3.74
N LEU A 679 18.66 21.50 3.07
CA LEU A 679 20.09 21.22 3.22
C LEU A 679 20.96 22.42 2.87
N ALA A 680 20.62 23.16 1.81
CA ALA A 680 21.32 24.39 1.43
C ALA A 680 21.13 25.50 2.49
N ALA A 681 19.93 25.63 3.03
CA ALA A 681 19.60 26.62 4.06
C ALA A 681 20.35 26.40 5.38
N GLU A 682 20.85 25.20 5.65
CA GLU A 682 21.70 24.91 6.82
C GLU A 682 23.10 25.51 6.73
N GLN A 683 23.52 25.98 5.54
CA GLN A 683 24.84 26.54 5.26
C GLN A 683 25.99 25.61 5.70
N PRO A 684 26.01 24.35 5.24
CA PRO A 684 27.06 23.41 5.63
C PRO A 684 28.43 23.84 5.09
N LEU A 685 29.49 23.54 5.83
CA LEU A 685 30.86 23.61 5.30
C LEU A 685 31.03 22.61 4.14
N PHE A 686 30.49 21.41 4.33
CA PHE A 686 30.44 20.35 3.32
C PHE A 686 29.30 19.36 3.65
N HIS A 687 28.91 18.55 2.66
CA HIS A 687 27.89 17.52 2.76
C HIS A 687 28.50 16.12 2.77
N LEU A 688 28.05 15.26 3.68
CA LEU A 688 28.31 13.83 3.69
C LEU A 688 27.17 13.08 3.00
N ALA A 689 27.41 12.61 1.78
CA ALA A 689 26.50 11.72 1.06
C ALA A 689 26.83 10.26 1.39
N LEU A 690 25.92 9.58 2.07
CA LEU A 690 26.13 8.25 2.67
C LEU A 690 25.47 7.13 1.83
N GLY A 691 25.63 7.24 0.52
CA GLY A 691 25.07 6.29 -0.44
C GLY A 691 23.62 6.55 -0.79
N ASP A 692 23.12 5.74 -1.72
CA ASP A 692 21.85 5.90 -2.43
C ASP A 692 21.67 7.33 -2.93
N LEU A 693 22.70 7.83 -3.62
CA LEU A 693 22.62 9.09 -4.37
C LEU A 693 21.56 8.99 -5.48
N HIS A 694 21.35 7.79 -6.01
CA HIS A 694 20.28 7.42 -6.93
C HIS A 694 19.84 5.95 -6.77
N TYR A 695 18.60 5.63 -7.16
CA TYR A 695 18.03 4.26 -7.16
C TYR A 695 18.09 3.54 -8.52
N ALA A 696 19.12 3.81 -9.33
CA ALA A 696 19.13 3.36 -10.72
C ALA A 696 19.23 1.82 -10.87
N ASN A 697 19.80 1.10 -9.89
CA ASN A 697 19.89 -0.37 -9.86
C ASN A 697 20.48 -0.97 -11.13
N ILE A 698 21.70 -0.56 -11.45
CA ILE A 698 22.33 -0.81 -12.75
C ILE A 698 22.94 -2.21 -12.78
N GLU A 699 22.40 -3.10 -13.61
CA GLU A 699 22.94 -4.46 -13.85
C GLU A 699 24.00 -4.50 -14.97
N ALA A 700 24.25 -3.37 -15.64
CA ALA A 700 25.13 -3.29 -16.82
C ALA A 700 26.63 -3.44 -16.48
N THR A 701 27.39 -4.04 -17.40
CA THR A 701 28.85 -4.24 -17.25
C THR A 701 29.69 -3.11 -17.85
N ASP A 702 29.07 -2.21 -18.63
CA ASP A 702 29.69 -1.00 -19.16
C ASP A 702 29.36 0.24 -18.31
N ALA A 703 30.20 1.28 -18.41
CA ALA A 703 30.13 2.46 -17.53
C ALA A 703 29.06 3.49 -17.94
N GLU A 704 28.55 3.45 -19.17
CA GLU A 704 27.67 4.48 -19.72
C GLU A 704 26.36 4.63 -18.93
N PRO A 705 25.66 3.55 -18.50
CA PRO A 705 24.49 3.67 -17.63
C PRO A 705 24.78 4.38 -16.30
N PHE A 706 25.96 4.20 -15.71
CA PHE A 706 26.35 4.87 -14.48
C PHE A 706 26.58 6.37 -14.71
N PHE A 707 27.23 6.75 -15.82
CA PHE A 707 27.36 8.16 -16.21
C PHE A 707 26.01 8.84 -16.41
N ASN A 708 25.06 8.15 -17.07
CA ASN A 708 23.70 8.64 -17.27
C ASN A 708 22.95 8.85 -15.94
N ALA A 709 23.20 8.02 -14.93
CA ALA A 709 22.60 8.19 -13.61
C ALA A 709 23.15 9.44 -12.90
N TYR A 710 24.46 9.67 -12.96
CA TYR A 710 25.06 10.92 -12.48
C TYR A 710 24.53 12.15 -13.23
N ASP A 711 24.37 12.09 -14.55
CA ASP A 711 23.80 13.19 -15.33
C ASP A 711 22.39 13.53 -14.84
N ARG A 712 21.56 12.52 -14.57
CA ARG A 712 20.20 12.75 -14.03
C ARG A 712 20.23 13.41 -12.66
N VAL A 713 21.12 12.97 -11.76
CA VAL A 713 21.27 13.59 -10.43
C VAL A 713 21.74 15.04 -10.55
N LEU A 714 22.77 15.28 -11.35
CA LEU A 714 23.49 16.55 -11.37
C LEU A 714 22.83 17.62 -12.28
N THR A 715 21.77 17.28 -13.01
CA THR A 715 21.00 18.22 -13.84
C THR A 715 19.67 18.64 -13.22
N GLN A 716 19.22 17.97 -12.16
CA GLN A 716 17.95 18.31 -11.50
C GLN A 716 18.08 19.57 -10.67
N PRO A 717 17.15 20.55 -10.77
CA PRO A 717 17.37 21.88 -10.22
C PRO A 717 17.79 21.93 -8.75
N GLY A 718 17.10 21.21 -7.86
CA GLY A 718 17.40 21.17 -6.43
C GLY A 718 18.77 20.54 -6.13
N GLN A 719 19.02 19.34 -6.65
CA GLN A 719 20.31 18.64 -6.48
C GLN A 719 21.47 19.41 -7.10
N ALA A 720 21.32 19.89 -8.34
CA ALA A 720 22.34 20.67 -9.04
C ALA A 720 22.69 21.97 -8.32
N ALA A 721 21.69 22.66 -7.74
CA ALA A 721 21.92 23.85 -6.93
C ALA A 721 22.70 23.54 -5.65
N PHE A 722 22.32 22.49 -4.94
CA PHE A 722 22.97 22.08 -3.70
C PHE A 722 24.41 21.61 -3.93
N TYR A 723 24.64 20.65 -4.83
CA TYR A 723 25.96 20.07 -5.09
C TYR A 723 26.97 21.04 -5.75
N ARG A 724 26.49 22.14 -6.34
CA ARG A 724 27.35 23.24 -6.80
C ARG A 724 27.87 24.12 -5.66
N SER A 725 27.22 24.16 -4.50
CA SER A 725 27.57 25.07 -3.40
C SER A 725 27.81 24.39 -2.04
N ALA A 726 27.60 23.08 -1.95
CA ALA A 726 27.96 22.26 -0.81
C ALA A 726 29.00 21.23 -1.26
N PRO A 727 30.31 21.49 -1.02
CA PRO A 727 31.35 20.51 -1.29
C PRO A 727 30.95 19.15 -0.71
N THR A 728 30.99 18.10 -1.51
CA THR A 728 30.45 16.79 -1.13
C THR A 728 31.58 15.80 -0.88
N ALA A 729 31.50 15.07 0.24
CA ALA A 729 32.24 13.85 0.50
C ALA A 729 31.24 12.69 0.38
N TYR A 730 31.44 11.83 -0.62
CA TYR A 730 30.46 10.83 -1.04
C TYR A 730 31.05 9.43 -0.92
N ILE A 731 30.27 8.48 -0.41
CA ILE A 731 30.48 7.04 -0.53
C ILE A 731 29.20 6.44 -1.12
N TRP A 732 29.30 5.45 -2.02
CA TRP A 732 28.11 4.78 -2.56
C TRP A 732 27.43 3.86 -1.54
N ASP A 733 26.19 3.48 -1.83
CA ASP A 733 25.62 2.21 -1.36
C ASP A 733 25.24 1.29 -2.54
N ASP A 734 24.46 0.24 -2.30
CA ASP A 734 24.12 -0.78 -3.29
C ASP A 734 23.47 -0.18 -4.54
N HIS A 735 22.51 0.74 -4.37
CA HIS A 735 21.76 1.32 -5.48
C HIS A 735 22.58 2.21 -6.43
N ASP A 736 23.71 2.74 -5.94
CA ASP A 736 24.67 3.49 -6.77
C ASP A 736 25.73 2.57 -7.39
N TYR A 737 26.06 1.50 -6.67
CA TYR A 737 27.14 0.58 -7.00
C TYR A 737 26.72 -0.51 -8.01
N GLY A 738 25.47 -0.97 -7.96
CA GLY A 738 24.96 -2.04 -8.80
C GLY A 738 23.45 -2.30 -8.63
N PRO A 739 22.99 -3.56 -8.76
CA PRO A 739 21.63 -3.97 -8.41
C PRO A 739 21.33 -3.78 -6.90
N ASN A 740 20.06 -3.94 -6.51
CA ASN A 740 19.66 -3.95 -5.09
C ASN A 740 20.44 -5.04 -4.31
N ASP A 741 20.90 -4.70 -3.10
CA ASP A 741 21.72 -5.52 -2.21
C ASP A 741 23.06 -6.00 -2.85
N ALA A 742 23.58 -5.29 -3.85
CA ALA A 742 24.77 -5.71 -4.58
C ALA A 742 26.06 -5.66 -3.75
N GLY A 743 26.85 -6.73 -3.82
CA GLY A 743 28.17 -6.85 -3.19
C GLY A 743 29.31 -7.08 -4.18
N ALA A 744 30.35 -7.82 -3.77
CA ALA A 744 31.55 -8.04 -4.58
C ALA A 744 31.30 -8.80 -5.90
N ASP A 745 30.17 -9.51 -6.02
CA ASP A 745 29.74 -10.27 -7.19
C ASP A 745 28.95 -9.45 -8.22
N ALA A 746 28.72 -8.15 -7.94
CA ALA A 746 27.99 -7.27 -8.84
C ALA A 746 28.59 -7.25 -10.25
N PRO A 747 27.79 -7.43 -11.31
CA PRO A 747 28.29 -7.51 -12.69
C PRO A 747 28.99 -6.22 -13.13
N GLY A 748 28.49 -5.07 -12.66
CA GLY A 748 28.97 -3.74 -13.00
C GLY A 748 30.12 -3.20 -12.14
N ARG A 749 30.73 -3.98 -11.24
CA ARG A 749 31.72 -3.50 -10.25
C ARG A 749 32.84 -2.61 -10.83
N THR A 750 33.43 -3.01 -11.95
CA THR A 750 34.50 -2.22 -12.60
C THR A 750 33.94 -0.96 -13.26
N ALA A 751 32.75 -1.06 -13.85
CA ALA A 751 32.06 0.05 -14.51
C ALA A 751 31.62 1.12 -13.50
N SER A 752 31.02 0.72 -12.38
CA SER A 752 30.61 1.63 -11.30
C SER A 752 31.81 2.38 -10.71
N ARG A 753 32.91 1.67 -10.43
CA ARG A 753 34.16 2.29 -9.98
C ARG A 753 34.74 3.27 -10.99
N THR A 754 34.68 2.94 -12.29
CA THR A 754 35.16 3.83 -13.36
C THR A 754 34.32 5.11 -13.38
N ALA A 755 33.00 4.99 -13.41
CA ALA A 755 32.11 6.15 -13.42
C ALA A 755 32.27 7.01 -12.15
N TYR A 756 32.38 6.40 -10.97
CA TYR A 756 32.65 7.09 -9.72
C TYR A 756 33.99 7.85 -9.79
N GLY A 757 35.07 7.15 -10.19
CA GLY A 757 36.42 7.70 -10.26
C GLY A 757 36.59 8.81 -11.30
N THR A 758 35.71 8.89 -12.30
CA THR A 758 35.68 9.97 -13.30
C THR A 758 34.80 11.14 -12.87
N THR A 759 33.64 10.87 -12.26
CA THR A 759 32.59 11.89 -12.03
C THR A 759 32.70 12.55 -10.66
N VAL A 760 32.99 11.78 -9.61
CA VAL A 760 32.91 12.28 -8.23
C VAL A 760 34.14 13.13 -7.91
N PRO A 761 34.01 14.34 -7.33
CA PRO A 761 35.14 15.11 -6.80
C PRO A 761 35.60 14.50 -5.45
N HIS A 762 36.15 13.28 -5.50
CA HIS A 762 36.49 12.47 -4.32
C HIS A 762 37.88 12.81 -3.73
N TYR A 763 38.07 12.47 -2.45
CA TYR A 763 39.41 12.42 -1.85
C TYR A 763 40.17 11.20 -2.35
N PRO A 764 41.52 11.16 -2.26
CA PRO A 764 42.28 9.99 -2.66
C PRO A 764 41.78 8.70 -2.00
N PHE A 765 41.65 7.62 -2.78
CA PHE A 765 41.30 6.31 -2.24
C PHE A 765 42.45 5.78 -1.39
N ALA A 766 42.13 5.29 -0.20
CA ALA A 766 43.14 4.82 0.74
C ALA A 766 43.60 3.38 0.47
N SER A 767 42.76 2.56 -0.16
CA SER A 767 43.08 1.17 -0.53
C SER A 767 43.25 1.00 -2.04
N THR A 768 44.09 0.03 -2.41
CA THR A 768 44.45 -0.28 -3.79
C THR A 768 43.59 -1.40 -4.40
N GLY A 769 42.98 -2.27 -3.58
CA GLY A 769 42.15 -3.42 -3.98
C GLY A 769 40.78 -3.11 -4.62
N GLY A 770 40.58 -1.90 -5.14
CA GLY A 770 39.38 -1.54 -5.89
C GLY A 770 38.20 -1.03 -5.06
N THR A 771 38.38 -0.75 -3.76
CA THR A 771 37.41 -0.05 -2.89
C THR A 771 37.54 1.47 -3.01
N ILE A 772 36.48 2.23 -2.73
CA ILE A 772 36.48 3.71 -2.80
C ILE A 772 36.61 4.38 -1.42
N ASN A 773 37.14 3.67 -0.42
CA ASN A 773 37.32 4.17 0.93
C ASN A 773 38.27 5.38 0.96
N GLN A 774 37.93 6.37 1.79
CA GLN A 774 38.56 7.68 1.82
C GLN A 774 38.80 8.11 3.26
N ALA A 775 39.80 8.95 3.48
CA ALA A 775 39.95 9.66 4.75
C ALA A 775 40.54 11.05 4.55
N PHE A 776 40.04 12.03 5.30
CA PHE A 776 40.48 13.43 5.22
C PHE A 776 40.29 14.14 6.55
N THR A 777 40.91 15.31 6.70
CA THR A 777 40.92 16.06 7.96
C THR A 777 40.41 17.48 7.73
N ILE A 778 39.57 17.96 8.64
CA ILE A 778 39.07 19.33 8.72
C ILE A 778 39.31 19.83 10.14
N GLY A 779 40.12 20.88 10.30
CA GLY A 779 40.54 21.34 11.63
C GLY A 779 41.24 20.21 12.41
N ARG A 780 40.66 19.81 13.54
CA ARG A 780 41.13 18.67 14.37
C ARG A 780 40.25 17.42 14.27
N VAL A 781 39.38 17.33 13.26
CA VAL A 781 38.43 16.22 13.07
C VAL A 781 38.87 15.37 11.89
N ARG A 782 39.00 14.06 12.10
CA ARG A 782 39.27 13.07 11.05
C ARG A 782 37.96 12.47 10.55
N PHE A 783 37.74 12.50 9.24
CA PHE A 783 36.64 11.80 8.59
C PHE A 783 37.18 10.53 7.92
N VAL A 784 36.52 9.40 8.17
CA VAL A 784 36.87 8.08 7.63
C VAL A 784 35.63 7.51 6.95
N LEU A 785 35.68 7.31 5.64
CA LEU A 785 34.57 6.80 4.82
C LEU A 785 34.90 5.38 4.37
N THR A 786 34.02 4.41 4.66
CA THR A 786 34.20 3.00 4.30
C THR A 786 33.25 2.57 3.19
N ASP A 787 33.79 1.85 2.21
CA ASP A 787 33.05 1.19 1.13
C ASP A 787 32.55 -0.18 1.60
N THR A 788 31.25 -0.30 1.82
CA THR A 788 30.59 -1.52 2.32
C THR A 788 30.01 -2.39 1.22
N ARG A 789 30.36 -2.16 -0.05
CA ARG A 789 29.77 -2.88 -1.20
C ARG A 789 30.83 -3.62 -2.03
N SER A 790 31.93 -2.96 -2.39
CA SER A 790 32.91 -3.50 -3.34
C SER A 790 33.52 -4.84 -2.96
N ALA A 791 33.69 -5.07 -1.66
CA ALA A 791 34.33 -6.26 -1.11
C ALA A 791 33.34 -7.14 -0.32
N GLU A 792 32.07 -6.77 -0.31
CA GLU A 792 31.02 -7.47 0.43
C GLU A 792 30.82 -8.87 -0.14
N THR A 793 30.80 -9.86 0.74
CA THR A 793 30.39 -11.23 0.46
C THR A 793 29.66 -11.72 1.70
N GLY A 794 28.94 -12.84 1.65
CA GLY A 794 28.27 -13.40 2.84
C GLY A 794 29.14 -13.72 4.06
N THR A 795 30.45 -13.47 4.04
CA THR A 795 31.38 -13.64 5.18
C THR A 795 32.14 -12.38 5.59
N THR A 796 32.10 -11.29 4.81
CA THR A 796 32.82 -10.04 5.10
C THR A 796 32.14 -8.88 4.39
N MET A 797 32.06 -7.73 5.06
CA MET A 797 31.57 -6.46 4.53
C MET A 797 32.69 -5.68 3.83
N LEU A 798 33.85 -5.54 4.48
CA LEU A 798 34.92 -4.65 4.00
C LEU A 798 36.00 -5.36 3.19
N GLY A 799 36.09 -6.69 3.30
CA GLY A 799 37.25 -7.45 2.84
C GLY A 799 38.50 -7.18 3.69
N ALA A 800 39.52 -8.04 3.54
CA ALA A 800 40.69 -8.03 4.42
C ALA A 800 41.51 -6.72 4.37
N GLU A 801 41.77 -6.17 3.17
CA GLU A 801 42.60 -4.96 2.99
C GLU A 801 41.96 -3.73 3.64
N GLN A 802 40.68 -3.47 3.36
CA GLN A 802 39.99 -2.31 3.91
C GLN A 802 39.71 -2.47 5.40
N LEU A 803 39.42 -3.68 5.89
CA LEU A 803 39.25 -3.94 7.31
C LEU A 803 40.52 -3.61 8.11
N GLU A 804 41.69 -4.08 7.62
CA GLU A 804 42.98 -3.78 8.25
C GLU A 804 43.29 -2.28 8.22
N TRP A 805 43.02 -1.64 7.07
CA TRP A 805 43.14 -0.19 6.93
C TRP A 805 42.24 0.56 7.93
N LEU A 806 40.96 0.19 8.04
CA LEU A 806 40.01 0.85 8.95
C LEU A 806 40.48 0.76 10.41
N ILE A 807 40.85 -0.44 10.87
CA ILE A 807 41.33 -0.64 12.25
C ILE A 807 42.57 0.22 12.52
N THR A 808 43.50 0.26 11.57
CA THR A 808 44.72 1.06 11.67
C THR A 808 44.40 2.56 11.70
N GLU A 809 43.54 3.01 10.79
CA GLU A 809 43.14 4.41 10.64
C GLU A 809 42.41 4.90 11.89
N LEU A 810 41.42 4.16 12.43
CA LEU A 810 40.72 4.52 13.66
C LEU A 810 41.68 4.60 14.86
N THR A 811 42.61 3.64 14.97
CA THR A 811 43.60 3.61 16.05
C THR A 811 44.57 4.78 15.97
N GLN A 812 45.05 5.14 14.78
CA GLN A 812 45.96 6.27 14.60
C GLN A 812 45.23 7.61 14.75
N ALA A 813 44.05 7.74 14.15
CA ALA A 813 43.27 8.97 14.17
C ALA A 813 42.81 9.32 15.59
N SER A 814 42.35 8.34 16.37
CA SER A 814 41.92 8.56 17.77
C SER A 814 43.03 9.14 18.66
N ARG A 815 44.30 8.88 18.34
CA ARG A 815 45.47 9.40 19.06
C ARG A 815 45.95 10.75 18.56
N THR A 816 45.66 11.10 17.31
CA THR A 816 46.24 12.27 16.62
C THR A 816 45.24 13.39 16.38
N HIS A 817 43.94 13.10 16.47
CA HIS A 817 42.85 14.02 16.21
C HIS A 817 41.95 14.15 17.44
N ALA A 818 41.26 15.29 17.55
CA ALA A 818 40.34 15.52 18.65
C ALA A 818 39.09 14.63 18.53
N LEU A 819 38.59 14.42 17.31
CA LEU A 819 37.42 13.59 17.00
C LEU A 819 37.68 12.77 15.73
N VAL A 820 37.16 11.55 15.70
CA VAL A 820 37.05 10.71 14.51
C VAL A 820 35.57 10.53 14.17
N VAL A 821 35.21 10.86 12.93
CA VAL A 821 33.88 10.65 12.35
C VAL A 821 34.00 9.51 11.35
N TRP A 822 33.34 8.39 11.62
CA TRP A 822 33.26 7.26 10.71
C TRP A 822 31.94 7.32 9.93
N ALA A 823 32.04 7.49 8.62
CA ALA A 823 30.92 7.44 7.69
C ALA A 823 30.80 6.04 7.09
N SER A 824 29.63 5.43 7.22
CA SER A 824 29.25 4.14 6.63
C SER A 824 27.94 4.31 5.88
N SER A 825 27.72 3.63 4.76
CA SER A 825 26.43 3.74 4.06
C SER A 825 25.33 2.92 4.73
N VAL A 826 25.66 1.93 5.57
CA VAL A 826 24.70 0.99 6.17
C VAL A 826 24.63 1.06 7.71
N PRO A 827 23.53 0.61 8.34
CA PRO A 827 23.35 0.67 9.79
C PRO A 827 24.33 -0.21 10.58
N TRP A 828 24.90 0.35 11.66
CA TRP A 828 25.77 -0.39 12.61
C TRP A 828 25.01 -1.18 13.67
N ILE A 829 23.95 -0.57 14.23
CA ILE A 829 23.25 -1.06 15.42
C ILE A 829 22.16 -2.05 15.01
N GLY A 830 22.21 -3.27 15.54
CA GLY A 830 21.18 -4.29 15.36
C GLY A 830 21.57 -5.64 15.97
N GLY A 831 20.58 -6.48 16.29
CA GLY A 831 20.82 -7.87 16.67
C GLY A 831 21.53 -8.65 15.56
N ALA A 832 22.33 -9.66 15.90
CA ALA A 832 23.01 -10.47 14.88
C ALA A 832 22.00 -11.18 13.97
N GLU A 833 22.08 -10.95 12.67
CA GLU A 833 21.18 -11.48 11.65
C GLU A 833 21.99 -11.82 10.40
N PRO A 834 22.72 -12.96 10.38
CA PRO A 834 23.64 -13.29 9.29
C PRO A 834 23.01 -13.19 7.90
N GLY A 835 23.65 -12.44 7.00
CA GLY A 835 23.16 -12.18 5.64
C GLY A 835 22.18 -11.02 5.50
N ALA A 836 21.85 -10.30 6.59
CA ALA A 836 21.10 -9.04 6.49
C ALA A 836 21.93 -7.95 5.82
N ASP A 837 21.26 -7.08 5.07
CA ASP A 837 21.85 -5.91 4.39
C ASP A 837 22.15 -4.76 5.38
N SER A 838 23.09 -5.02 6.31
CA SER A 838 23.61 -4.07 7.30
C SER A 838 24.80 -4.70 8.05
N TRP A 839 25.42 -3.99 8.98
CA TRP A 839 26.45 -4.59 9.85
C TRP A 839 25.92 -5.73 10.75
N ALA A 840 24.60 -5.82 10.97
CA ALA A 840 23.98 -6.98 11.63
C ALA A 840 24.14 -8.28 10.82
N GLY A 841 24.30 -8.18 9.50
CA GLY A 841 24.61 -9.27 8.58
C GLY A 841 25.99 -9.88 8.75
N HIS A 842 26.93 -9.11 9.31
CA HIS A 842 28.35 -9.45 9.42
C HIS A 842 28.82 -9.38 10.87
N PRO A 843 28.20 -10.13 11.80
CA PRO A 843 28.43 -9.97 13.23
C PRO A 843 29.88 -10.26 13.65
N ASP A 844 30.58 -11.18 12.98
CA ASP A 844 31.96 -11.54 13.30
C ASP A 844 32.96 -10.42 12.93
N GLU A 845 32.80 -9.82 11.75
CA GLU A 845 33.63 -8.67 11.34
C GLU A 845 33.29 -7.42 12.15
N ARG A 846 32.01 -7.21 12.46
CA ARG A 846 31.54 -6.16 13.38
C ARG A 846 32.18 -6.29 14.77
N ALA A 847 32.18 -7.50 15.33
CA ALA A 847 32.81 -7.79 16.62
C ALA A 847 34.33 -7.53 16.56
N ARG A 848 35.01 -7.93 15.48
CA ARG A 848 36.45 -7.66 15.30
C ARG A 848 36.79 -6.17 15.28
N ILE A 849 35.96 -5.35 14.63
CA ILE A 849 36.12 -3.89 14.64
C ILE A 849 35.87 -3.33 16.05
N ALA A 850 34.79 -3.76 16.71
CA ALA A 850 34.46 -3.32 18.06
C ALA A 850 35.54 -3.70 19.09
N ASP A 851 36.09 -4.92 18.99
CA ASP A 851 37.21 -5.39 19.81
C ASP A 851 38.47 -4.55 19.57
N ALA A 852 38.75 -4.16 18.32
CA ALA A 852 39.88 -3.27 18.02
C ALA A 852 39.68 -1.86 18.59
N ILE A 853 38.47 -1.31 18.51
CA ILE A 853 38.09 -0.03 19.14
C ILE A 853 38.30 -0.11 20.65
N ALA A 854 37.84 -1.18 21.30
CA ALA A 854 37.98 -1.40 22.73
C ALA A 854 39.45 -1.60 23.14
N ALA A 855 40.21 -2.42 22.40
CA ALA A 855 41.62 -2.67 22.65
C ALA A 855 42.49 -1.42 22.51
N ALA A 856 42.16 -0.53 21.56
CA ALA A 856 42.83 0.75 21.37
C ALA A 856 42.34 1.84 22.35
N GLY A 857 41.29 1.57 23.13
CA GLY A 857 40.73 2.52 24.10
C GLY A 857 40.08 3.75 23.46
N ILE A 858 39.50 3.61 22.26
CA ILE A 858 38.99 4.74 21.48
C ILE A 858 37.73 5.31 22.16
N ARG A 859 37.74 6.61 22.45
CA ARG A 859 36.63 7.34 23.13
C ARG A 859 36.15 8.58 22.39
N ASN A 860 36.80 8.92 21.30
CA ASN A 860 36.54 10.10 20.47
C ASN A 860 36.03 9.71 19.08
N LEU A 861 35.13 8.72 19.02
CA LEU A 861 34.52 8.22 17.79
C LEU A 861 33.04 8.59 17.74
N VAL A 862 32.55 8.90 16.55
CA VAL A 862 31.13 8.96 16.21
C VAL A 862 30.93 8.37 14.83
N MET A 863 29.84 7.65 14.64
CA MET A 863 29.44 7.17 13.32
C MET A 863 28.31 8.00 12.72
N VAL A 864 28.33 8.19 11.41
CA VAL A 864 27.19 8.67 10.62
C VAL A 864 26.83 7.62 9.57
N ALA A 865 25.55 7.23 9.50
CA ALA A 865 25.06 6.12 8.66
C ALA A 865 23.86 6.48 7.77
N GLY A 866 23.70 5.76 6.65
CA GLY A 866 22.62 5.85 5.66
C GLY A 866 21.80 4.55 5.51
N ASP A 867 21.09 4.37 4.40
CA ASP A 867 20.30 3.18 4.02
C ASP A 867 18.95 2.95 4.73
N ALA A 868 18.84 3.03 6.07
CA ALA A 868 17.61 2.60 6.78
C ALA A 868 16.31 3.43 6.55
N HIS A 869 16.31 4.46 5.71
CA HIS A 869 15.18 5.39 5.46
C HIS A 869 14.54 6.00 6.72
N MET A 870 15.38 6.31 7.70
CA MET A 870 14.99 6.96 8.95
C MET A 870 16.09 7.86 9.50
N VAL A 871 15.65 8.81 10.32
CA VAL A 871 16.50 9.48 11.29
C VAL A 871 16.51 8.66 12.57
N ALA A 872 17.69 8.42 13.12
CA ALA A 872 17.84 7.82 14.45
C ALA A 872 19.14 8.32 15.10
N ILE A 873 19.15 8.41 16.43
CA ILE A 873 20.37 8.71 17.18
C ILE A 873 20.55 7.68 18.30
N ASP A 874 21.75 7.13 18.39
CA ASP A 874 22.23 6.40 19.55
C ASP A 874 23.31 7.20 20.28
N ASP A 875 23.23 7.27 21.60
CA ASP A 875 24.18 7.96 22.47
C ASP A 875 25.46 7.15 22.74
N GLY A 876 25.50 5.89 22.26
CA GLY A 876 26.56 4.92 22.49
C GLY A 876 26.15 3.77 23.38
N ALA A 877 24.93 3.76 23.92
CA ALA A 877 24.44 2.66 24.75
C ALA A 877 24.26 1.33 23.99
N ASN A 878 24.05 1.37 22.67
CA ASN A 878 23.70 0.19 21.87
C ASN A 878 24.68 -0.12 20.72
N SER A 879 25.81 0.58 20.65
CA SER A 879 26.80 0.43 19.57
C SER A 879 28.04 -0.41 19.93
N ASP A 880 28.11 -0.93 21.16
CA ASP A 880 29.23 -1.77 21.59
C ASP A 880 28.99 -3.26 21.30
N TYR A 881 29.83 -3.82 20.44
CA TYR A 881 29.84 -5.24 20.10
C TYR A 881 31.14 -5.94 20.51
N SER A 882 31.96 -5.28 21.36
CA SER A 882 33.21 -5.84 21.85
C SER A 882 32.97 -6.89 22.93
N ALA A 883 33.89 -7.84 23.07
CA ALA A 883 33.84 -8.88 24.09
C ALA A 883 33.99 -8.33 25.53
N VAL A 884 34.59 -7.14 25.68
CA VAL A 884 34.88 -6.52 26.99
C VAL A 884 33.80 -5.54 27.44
N GLY A 885 33.05 -4.97 26.51
CA GLY A 885 32.02 -3.97 26.78
C GLY A 885 32.54 -2.62 27.28
N GLY A 886 31.65 -1.62 27.29
CA GLY A 886 31.92 -0.27 27.77
C GLY A 886 32.66 0.65 26.79
N TYR A 887 32.73 0.34 25.50
CA TYR A 887 33.39 1.13 24.43
C TYR A 887 32.44 1.53 23.29
N GLY A 888 31.14 1.60 23.57
CA GLY A 888 30.16 2.16 22.63
C GLY A 888 30.45 3.62 22.28
N PHE A 889 30.02 4.02 21.09
CA PHE A 889 30.21 5.35 20.51
C PHE A 889 28.89 5.88 19.91
N PRO A 890 28.66 7.20 19.87
CA PRO A 890 27.44 7.76 19.30
C PRO A 890 27.27 7.43 17.81
N VAL A 891 26.01 7.27 17.38
CA VAL A 891 25.64 7.01 15.98
C VAL A 891 24.53 7.96 15.57
N LEU A 892 24.73 8.69 14.46
CA LEU A 892 23.66 9.40 13.76
C LEU A 892 23.29 8.64 12.49
N HIS A 893 22.01 8.32 12.35
CA HIS A 893 21.47 7.79 11.12
C HIS A 893 20.74 8.92 10.36
N ALA A 894 21.12 9.16 9.10
CA ALA A 894 20.67 10.31 8.31
C ALA A 894 19.99 9.88 6.99
N ALA A 895 18.75 9.39 7.08
CA ALA A 895 17.91 9.02 5.91
C ALA A 895 16.42 9.28 6.22
N ALA A 896 15.48 9.24 5.28
CA ALA A 896 15.66 9.27 3.83
C ALA A 896 15.47 10.70 3.29
N LEU A 897 16.34 11.12 2.37
CA LEU A 897 16.17 12.37 1.64
C LEU A 897 14.84 12.36 0.88
N ASP A 898 14.56 11.35 0.07
CA ASP A 898 13.35 11.32 -0.78
C ASP A 898 12.60 9.97 -0.83
N ARG A 899 13.14 8.95 -0.16
CA ARG A 899 12.51 7.63 -0.09
C ARG A 899 11.43 7.55 1.00
N PRO A 900 10.41 6.68 0.81
CA PRO A 900 9.45 6.35 1.86
C PRO A 900 10.16 5.85 3.12
N GLY A 901 9.55 6.03 4.29
CA GLY A 901 10.17 5.64 5.55
C GLY A 901 10.28 4.13 5.74
N ASN A 902 11.41 3.68 6.28
CA ASN A 902 11.67 2.32 6.74
C ASN A 902 12.40 2.38 8.09
N VAL A 903 12.56 1.25 8.78
CA VAL A 903 13.37 1.17 10.01
C VAL A 903 14.25 -0.07 9.92
N LYS A 904 15.57 0.12 9.99
CA LYS A 904 16.55 -0.98 10.08
C LYS A 904 17.34 -0.88 11.39
N GLY A 905 17.61 -2.02 12.03
CA GLY A 905 18.44 -2.09 13.22
C GLY A 905 17.78 -1.63 14.52
N GLY A 906 18.59 -1.19 15.47
CA GLY A 906 18.18 -0.76 16.81
C GLY A 906 18.40 -1.80 17.92
N PRO A 907 18.04 -1.47 19.17
CA PRO A 907 17.38 -0.24 19.60
C PRO A 907 18.28 1.00 19.51
N TYR A 908 17.68 2.17 19.25
CA TYR A 908 18.36 3.46 19.27
C TYR A 908 17.90 4.27 20.49
N SER A 909 18.85 4.84 21.25
CA SER A 909 18.55 5.56 22.50
C SER A 909 17.49 6.67 22.36
N ALA A 910 17.48 7.39 21.23
CA ALA A 910 16.53 8.48 20.97
C ALA A 910 15.30 8.05 20.16
N GLY A 911 15.15 6.75 19.89
CA GLY A 911 14.14 6.21 18.98
C GLY A 911 14.51 6.35 17.49
N ALA A 912 13.64 5.78 16.65
CA ALA A 912 13.75 5.81 15.20
C ALA A 912 12.57 6.57 14.59
N PHE A 913 12.85 7.41 13.60
CA PHE A 913 11.88 8.30 12.95
C PHE A 913 11.84 7.98 11.45
N PRO A 914 11.04 7.00 11.01
CA PRO A 914 10.91 6.68 9.59
C PRO A 914 10.26 7.84 8.83
N GLY A 915 10.72 8.12 7.62
CA GLY A 915 10.06 9.02 6.67
C GLY A 915 11.01 9.69 5.68
N GLY A 916 10.45 10.21 4.60
CA GLY A 916 11.19 10.97 3.59
C GLY A 916 11.28 12.46 3.92
N GLY A 917 12.12 13.17 3.17
CA GLY A 917 12.42 14.58 3.39
C GLY A 917 13.19 14.81 4.68
N GLN A 918 14.03 13.86 5.10
CA GLN A 918 14.78 13.91 6.34
C GLN A 918 16.29 13.91 6.09
N TYR A 919 17.04 14.56 6.99
CA TYR A 919 18.49 14.66 6.91
C TYR A 919 19.12 14.79 8.31
N GLY A 920 20.42 14.54 8.38
CA GLY A 920 21.23 14.67 9.59
C GLY A 920 22.10 15.92 9.58
N LEU A 921 22.44 16.42 10.77
CA LEU A 921 23.41 17.48 11.00
C LEU A 921 24.43 17.06 12.04
N LEU A 922 25.69 17.37 11.76
CA LEU A 922 26.80 17.32 12.72
C LEU A 922 27.33 18.75 12.90
N ASP A 923 27.04 19.35 14.06
CA ASP A 923 27.64 20.62 14.47
C ASP A 923 28.87 20.35 15.34
N ILE A 924 30.04 20.76 14.84
CA ILE A 924 31.32 20.69 15.55
C ILE A 924 31.61 22.07 16.13
N THR A 925 31.64 22.16 17.46
CA THR A 925 32.10 23.36 18.18
C THR A 925 33.45 23.07 18.83
N ASP A 926 34.50 23.67 18.29
CA ASP A 926 35.88 23.48 18.77
C ASP A 926 36.48 24.80 19.29
N THR A 927 36.77 24.82 20.59
CA THR A 927 37.40 25.95 21.30
C THR A 927 38.91 25.81 21.48
N GLY A 928 39.50 24.71 20.98
CA GLY A 928 40.89 24.33 21.23
C GLY A 928 41.05 23.54 22.54
N ALA A 929 40.45 24.02 23.63
CA ALA A 929 40.43 23.34 24.91
C ALA A 929 39.40 22.19 24.97
N GLN A 930 38.26 22.39 24.33
CA GLN A 930 37.14 21.45 24.33
C GLN A 930 36.51 21.37 22.94
N LEU A 931 36.16 20.15 22.51
CA LEU A 931 35.38 19.89 21.31
C LEU A 931 34.03 19.30 21.70
N THR A 932 32.95 19.93 21.26
CA THR A 932 31.57 19.50 21.47
C THR A 932 30.92 19.15 20.15
N VAL A 933 30.22 18.04 20.10
CA VAL A 933 29.47 17.55 18.94
C VAL A 933 27.98 17.63 19.26
N THR A 934 27.20 18.21 18.35
CA THR A 934 25.73 18.12 18.38
C THR A 934 25.25 17.40 17.13
N LEU A 935 24.59 16.26 17.34
CA LEU A 935 23.91 15.48 16.32
C LEU A 935 22.45 15.92 16.28
N THR A 936 21.94 16.27 15.12
CA THR A 936 20.53 16.66 14.95
C THR A 936 19.92 15.94 13.76
N GLY A 937 18.75 15.35 13.93
CA GLY A 937 17.94 14.84 12.84
C GLY A 937 16.79 15.79 12.55
N LYS A 938 16.61 16.17 11.28
CA LYS A 938 15.61 17.16 10.86
C LYS A 938 14.80 16.69 9.66
N ARG A 939 13.66 17.33 9.47
CA ARG A 939 12.84 17.28 8.26
C ARG A 939 13.03 18.54 7.42
N TRP A 940 12.77 18.45 6.12
CA TRP A 940 12.81 19.53 5.12
C TRP A 940 12.04 20.79 5.54
N ASP A 941 10.98 20.67 6.34
CA ASP A 941 10.17 21.78 6.86
C ASP A 941 10.80 22.49 8.07
N GLY A 942 12.00 22.07 8.48
CA GLY A 942 12.74 22.60 9.63
C GLY A 942 12.41 21.91 10.95
N THR A 943 11.45 20.97 10.98
CA THR A 943 11.10 20.23 12.20
C THR A 943 12.31 19.42 12.69
N VAL A 944 12.72 19.63 13.94
CA VAL A 944 13.73 18.81 14.60
C VAL A 944 13.06 17.56 15.15
N LEU A 945 13.51 16.39 14.69
CA LEU A 945 13.00 15.08 15.10
C LEU A 945 13.69 14.59 16.38
N THR A 946 15.01 14.76 16.44
CA THR A 946 15.83 14.36 17.58
C THR A 946 17.14 15.14 17.64
N THR A 947 17.74 15.23 18.82
CA THR A 947 19.02 15.91 19.05
C THR A 947 19.79 15.21 20.17
N TYR A 948 21.09 15.08 19.99
CA TYR A 948 22.01 14.59 21.02
C TYR A 948 23.28 15.43 21.02
N ARG A 949 23.74 15.84 22.21
CA ARG A 949 24.92 16.68 22.37
C ARG A 949 25.85 16.06 23.39
N TYR A 950 27.12 15.97 23.05
CA TYR A 950 28.15 15.46 23.94
C TYR A 950 29.48 16.17 23.70
N THR A 951 30.33 16.14 24.72
CA THR A 951 31.69 16.67 24.65
C THR A 951 32.66 15.52 24.50
N VAL A 952 33.60 15.66 23.58
CA VAL A 952 34.65 14.66 23.40
C VAL A 952 35.64 14.75 24.56
N PRO A 953 35.97 13.63 25.23
CA PRO A 953 36.99 13.65 26.28
C PRO A 953 38.31 14.14 25.67
N GLY A 954 38.92 15.15 26.29
CA GLY A 954 40.20 15.69 25.83
C GLY A 954 41.28 14.60 25.79
N PRO A 955 42.33 14.76 24.96
CA PRO A 955 43.43 13.79 24.95
C PRO A 955 43.97 13.67 26.38
N ALA A 956 44.12 12.43 26.86
CA ALA A 956 44.76 12.19 28.15
C ALA A 956 46.13 12.89 28.15
N PRO A 957 46.48 13.68 29.18
CA PRO A 957 47.80 14.29 29.25
C PRO A 957 48.85 13.18 29.13
N THR A 958 49.74 13.29 28.14
CA THR A 958 50.89 12.40 28.02
C THR A 958 51.70 12.49 29.32
N PRO A 959 51.98 11.36 30.00
CA PRO A 959 52.76 11.35 31.22
C PRO A 959 54.20 11.86 31.01
#